data_AF-A0A2B0W8W8-F1
#
_entry.id   AF-A0A2B0W8W8-F1
#
_cell.length_a   1.000
_cell.length_b   1.000
_cell.length_c   1.000
_cell.angle_alpha   90.00
_cell.angle_beta   90.00
_cell.angle_gamma   90.00
#
_symmetry.space_group_name_H-M   'P 1'
#
loop_
_entity.id
_entity.type
_entity.pdbx_description
1 polymer ?
#
loop_
_entity_poly.entity_id
_entity_poly.type
_entity_poly.pdbx_seq_one_letter_code
_entity_poly.pdbx_strand_id
1 'polypeptide(L)'
;MIKRVTSIFSILMLFIFTIGQSFTSIIANAQELNTTGFVDSFTIDKTTLNSGETTRMAVQFSDKSGNQMKAGDTLTLTLPSELKGYSGTIPLNNDAGINFGTCQIKTTNVVCTFSDTVEKLKNIRGNFYFQVKAIDVAQGQTVTTETNLGTQLEKKTVTIIGPTGGGGGGSSPFSYKTGSIQPENTNEVQWVLNANTSKQNVDSDIVLVDTLQEGQTLNQDSLRIGGFAAPMTPQEFQAQGYGTVTFIGDNGFKAIINKDKANGLTFVFQYKANITDSGKKLEAFYNNYTVDYKVTGEEQVSKSDSVSVKNIDQGGGAQGDLPPKGTLRIVKHIAGDETKIIPNVSFNLYTESGQQIGSKYTTDQQGMVEVPNLDPGNYYVQEIAGPNYLDFDPQVKVPFTIDANADKGVKLAIPNKVKMTSVSGTKTWNDNNATDRPSSIQVELLQNGNSIKTQEVTAVNSWNYTFADLPAYDNDGNAYTYTVKEQPVAGYKSEVNGYNITNTKDAKTSVSGTKTWNDNNATDRPSSIQVDLLQNGNVIQTKGVTAANSWNYTFADLAQYDMNGVAYTYTVKEQLVAGYKSEVNGYNITNTKVAKMTVEGTKKWKDGNATDRPSSIQVDLLQNGNVIQTQEVTAANDWKYTFTNVESYDVNGSAYTYTVKERPVAGYKSEINGYDITNTKVGQTTVEGTKTWKDGNATNRPTTIKVDLIQNGQVVATQEVSEATGWKYGFKDLAAYDAEGNAYKYEVKEQPVDGYKTEVNGYDITNTKDAKTSVSGTKTWNDNNATDRPSSIQVDLLQNGNVIQTQEVTAANGWNYTFVDLAQYDANGVAYTYTVKEKPVAGYKSELNGYNITNTKVAKMTVEGTKTWKDGNASDRPTMIKVDLLQNGNVIKTQDVLAVIGWKYIFADLEAYDANGVAYQYEVKEHLVAGYKSEISGYDITNTKVGQTTVEGTKTWKDGNATNRPTTIKVDLLQNGKVIDTKEVSAAGEWKYAFTDLAAYDAEGNAYKYEVKEQPVDGYKTEVNGFDITNTKVAQTTVEGTKTWKDGNATNRPTTIKVDLLQNGKVVDTKEVTAATEWKYTFEKLQA
;
A
#
# COMPACT_ATOMS: atom_id res chain seq x y z
N MET A 1 -50.98 -23.50 58.89
CA MET A 1 -50.41 -24.33 57.80
C MET A 1 -49.64 -23.37 56.88
N ILE A 2 -48.30 -23.21 56.87
CA ILE A 2 -47.19 -24.12 56.43
C ILE A 2 -47.11 -24.16 54.87
N LYS A 3 -45.99 -23.88 54.14
CA LYS A 3 -44.57 -23.54 54.44
C LYS A 3 -43.83 -22.87 53.23
N ARG A 4 -42.84 -21.99 53.48
CA ARG A 4 -41.46 -21.76 52.86
C ARG A 4 -41.19 -21.90 51.34
N VAL A 5 -40.65 -20.88 50.64
CA VAL A 5 -39.22 -20.43 50.38
C VAL A 5 -38.40 -21.26 49.36
N THR A 6 -37.89 -20.60 48.29
CA THR A 6 -36.58 -20.77 47.58
C THR A 6 -36.48 -19.64 46.51
N SER A 7 -35.65 -18.58 46.65
CA SER A 7 -34.20 -18.39 46.31
C SER A 7 -34.06 -17.49 45.05
N ILE A 8 -33.57 -16.23 44.95
CA ILE A 8 -32.82 -15.18 45.71
C ILE A 8 -31.52 -14.80 44.92
N PHE A 9 -31.21 -13.49 44.78
CA PHE A 9 -30.01 -12.83 44.17
C PHE A 9 -29.89 -12.73 42.64
N SER A 10 -29.22 -11.74 42.04
CA SER A 10 -28.72 -10.40 42.47
C SER A 10 -28.44 -9.50 41.24
N ILE A 11 -29.03 -8.30 41.14
CA ILE A 11 -28.58 -7.21 40.25
C ILE A 11 -28.76 -5.89 41.02
N LEU A 12 -27.76 -5.49 41.82
CA LEU A 12 -27.60 -4.11 42.28
C LEU A 12 -26.17 -3.87 42.80
N MET A 13 -25.23 -3.58 41.91
CA MET A 13 -24.07 -2.69 42.17
C MET A 13 -23.22 -2.62 40.90
N LEU A 14 -23.15 -1.45 40.25
CA LEU A 14 -21.97 -0.89 39.58
C LEU A 14 -22.36 0.39 38.84
N PHE A 15 -22.36 1.49 39.59
CA PHE A 15 -21.88 2.76 39.06
C PHE A 15 -20.38 2.81 39.30
N ILE A 16 -19.65 3.46 38.39
CA ILE A 16 -18.20 3.69 38.32
C ILE A 16 -17.42 2.60 37.55
N PHE A 17 -17.61 2.56 36.23
CA PHE A 17 -16.52 2.41 35.26
C PHE A 17 -16.96 3.08 33.95
N THR A 18 -16.96 4.41 33.97
CA THR A 18 -16.95 5.24 32.75
C THR A 18 -15.51 5.56 32.40
N ILE A 19 -15.23 5.51 31.09
CA ILE A 19 -13.94 5.70 30.39
C ILE A 19 -13.20 4.38 30.17
N GLY A 20 -13.24 3.91 28.92
CA GLY A 20 -12.41 2.79 28.46
C GLY A 20 -13.04 1.83 27.43
N GLN A 21 -14.21 2.14 26.85
CA GLN A 21 -14.65 1.47 25.63
C GLN A 21 -15.04 2.51 24.59
N SER A 22 -14.04 2.92 23.82
CA SER A 22 -14.22 3.67 22.58
C SER A 22 -13.11 3.26 21.62
N PHE A 23 -13.50 2.77 20.44
CA PHE A 23 -12.67 2.58 19.25
C PHE A 23 -11.58 1.51 19.32
N THR A 24 -11.93 0.27 18.93
CA THR A 24 -10.93 -0.63 18.34
C THR A 24 -10.58 -0.08 16.95
N SER A 25 -9.59 0.80 16.90
CA SER A 25 -8.88 1.13 15.67
C SER A 25 -8.29 -0.16 15.10
N ILE A 26 -8.45 -0.36 13.80
CA ILE A 26 -7.72 -1.40 13.06
C ILE A 26 -6.23 -1.12 13.28
N ILE A 27 -5.55 -2.05 13.95
CA ILE A 27 -4.16 -1.89 14.38
C ILE A 27 -3.27 -1.74 13.14
N ALA A 28 -2.65 -0.56 12.98
CA ALA A 28 -1.45 -0.38 12.18
C ALA A 28 -0.39 -1.39 12.64
N ASN A 29 0.33 -2.05 11.72
CA ASN A 29 1.28 -3.14 11.99
C ASN A 29 2.25 -2.86 13.18
N ALA A 30 1.86 -3.12 14.43
CA ALA A 30 2.72 -2.93 15.61
C ALA A 30 3.92 -3.88 15.53
N GLN A 31 5.13 -3.37 15.75
CA GLN A 31 6.35 -4.20 15.76
C GLN A 31 6.68 -4.68 17.18
N GLU A 32 7.41 -5.79 17.27
CA GLU A 32 7.89 -6.37 18.54
C GLU A 32 9.41 -6.19 18.65
N LEU A 33 9.84 -5.48 19.71
CA LEU A 33 11.15 -4.85 19.88
C LEU A 33 12.17 -5.74 20.61
N ASN A 34 11.73 -6.85 21.22
CA ASN A 34 12.61 -7.70 22.04
C ASN A 34 13.86 -8.20 21.30
N THR A 35 13.78 -8.38 19.98
CA THR A 35 14.88 -8.90 19.15
C THR A 35 15.55 -7.85 18.26
N THR A 36 15.20 -6.56 18.37
CA THR A 36 15.73 -5.53 17.47
C THR A 36 16.99 -4.83 18.00
N GLY A 37 17.49 -5.26 19.16
CA GLY A 37 18.57 -4.55 19.89
C GLY A 37 18.06 -3.37 20.72
N PHE A 38 16.75 -3.22 20.88
CA PHE A 38 16.14 -2.16 21.70
C PHE A 38 16.42 -2.32 23.20
N VAL A 39 16.60 -3.55 23.69
CA VAL A 39 16.97 -3.80 25.09
C VAL A 39 18.49 -3.73 25.23
N ASP A 40 18.98 -2.73 25.96
CA ASP A 40 20.41 -2.50 26.18
C ASP A 40 21.00 -3.51 27.17
N SER A 41 20.28 -3.77 28.26
CA SER A 41 20.73 -4.67 29.32
C SER A 41 19.57 -5.12 30.20
N PHE A 42 19.77 -6.23 30.90
CA PHE A 42 18.93 -6.61 32.04
C PHE A 42 19.79 -7.14 33.20
N THR A 43 19.30 -7.01 34.43
CA THR A 43 19.92 -7.53 35.65
C THR A 43 18.92 -8.35 36.47
N ILE A 44 19.45 -9.28 37.25
CA ILE A 44 18.73 -10.04 38.27
C ILE A 44 19.52 -9.83 39.55
N ASP A 45 18.91 -9.18 40.55
CA ASP A 45 19.63 -8.75 41.77
C ASP A 45 20.25 -9.93 42.53
N LYS A 46 19.56 -11.08 42.51
CA LYS A 46 20.04 -12.32 43.12
C LYS A 46 19.78 -13.50 42.17
N THR A 47 20.83 -14.18 41.74
CA THR A 47 20.76 -15.31 40.80
C THR A 47 20.77 -16.68 41.49
N THR A 48 21.19 -16.77 42.74
CA THR A 48 21.06 -17.99 43.56
C THR A 48 19.95 -17.80 44.60
N LEU A 49 18.82 -18.46 44.39
CA LEU A 49 17.59 -18.30 45.16
C LEU A 49 17.28 -19.56 45.96
N ASN A 50 16.70 -19.39 47.14
CA ASN A 50 16.02 -20.49 47.82
C ASN A 50 14.63 -20.71 47.21
N SER A 51 14.08 -21.91 47.38
CA SER A 51 12.69 -22.24 47.04
C SER A 51 11.71 -21.15 47.56
N GLY A 52 10.92 -20.56 46.66
CA GLY A 52 9.95 -19.52 47.00
C GLY A 52 10.52 -18.12 47.29
N GLU A 53 11.84 -17.92 47.20
CA GLU A 53 12.48 -16.62 47.40
C GLU A 53 12.17 -15.64 46.26
N THR A 54 12.10 -14.34 46.57
CA THR A 54 11.86 -13.29 45.58
C THR A 54 13.15 -12.57 45.20
N THR A 55 13.21 -12.06 43.97
CA THR A 55 14.29 -11.19 43.51
C THR A 55 13.76 -10.15 42.53
N ARG A 56 14.51 -9.06 42.34
CA ARG A 56 14.17 -8.00 41.38
C ARG A 56 14.87 -8.26 40.05
N MET A 57 14.14 -8.01 38.98
CA MET A 57 14.67 -7.93 37.62
C MET A 57 14.57 -6.49 37.14
N ALA A 58 15.64 -5.95 36.58
CA ALA A 58 15.66 -4.61 35.99
C ALA A 58 16.09 -4.67 34.53
N VAL A 59 15.50 -3.81 33.71
CA VAL A 59 15.67 -3.78 32.25
C VAL A 59 15.96 -2.33 31.85
N GLN A 60 16.99 -2.13 31.04
CA GLN A 60 17.28 -0.86 30.38
C GLN A 60 17.07 -1.01 28.87
N PHE A 61 16.45 -0.02 28.25
CA PHE A 61 16.17 -0.02 26.82
C PHE A 61 16.47 1.34 26.19
N SER A 62 16.88 1.33 24.93
CA SER A 62 17.01 2.53 24.11
C SER A 62 16.92 2.25 22.63
N ASP A 63 16.40 3.22 21.89
CA ASP A 63 16.24 3.16 20.44
C ASP A 63 17.53 3.49 19.69
N LYS A 64 18.64 2.84 20.04
CA LYS A 64 19.92 2.99 19.32
C LYS A 64 19.90 2.33 17.94
N SER A 65 19.06 1.31 17.78
CA SER A 65 18.92 0.58 16.52
C SER A 65 18.16 1.38 15.46
N GLY A 66 17.53 2.51 15.82
CA GLY A 66 16.72 3.30 14.90
C GLY A 66 15.44 2.57 14.50
N ASN A 67 14.77 1.94 15.45
CA ASN A 67 13.58 1.10 15.26
C ASN A 67 12.36 1.86 14.74
N GLN A 68 12.42 3.20 14.61
CA GLN A 68 11.33 4.04 14.13
C GLN A 68 10.04 3.78 14.92
N MET A 69 10.15 3.91 16.26
CA MET A 69 9.08 3.55 17.20
C MET A 69 7.74 4.25 16.90
N LYS A 70 6.65 3.50 17.04
CA LYS A 70 5.28 4.00 16.89
C LYS A 70 4.33 3.52 17.99
N ALA A 71 3.16 4.15 18.04
CA ALA A 71 2.10 3.76 18.94
C ALA A 71 1.70 2.31 18.69
N GLY A 72 1.56 1.55 19.78
CA GLY A 72 1.19 0.14 19.74
C GLY A 72 2.36 -0.83 19.61
N ASP A 73 3.58 -0.36 19.30
CA ASP A 73 4.76 -1.22 19.33
C ASP A 73 4.93 -1.89 20.70
N THR A 74 5.37 -3.14 20.69
CA THR A 74 5.50 -3.95 21.90
C THR A 74 6.94 -4.35 22.21
N LEU A 75 7.24 -4.50 23.50
CA LEU A 75 8.44 -5.16 23.99
C LEU A 75 8.00 -6.32 24.89
N THR A 76 8.19 -7.56 24.43
CA THR A 76 7.79 -8.78 25.12
C THR A 76 9.01 -9.50 25.70
N LEU A 77 9.09 -9.54 27.03
CA LEU A 77 10.10 -10.25 27.80
C LEU A 77 9.53 -11.55 28.38
N THR A 78 10.09 -12.69 27.99
CA THR A 78 9.61 -14.02 28.42
C THR A 78 10.37 -14.49 29.66
N LEU A 79 9.68 -14.81 30.75
CA LEU A 79 10.28 -15.35 31.96
C LEU A 79 10.54 -16.87 31.81
N PRO A 80 11.64 -17.39 32.39
CA PRO A 80 11.83 -18.84 32.48
C PRO A 80 10.76 -19.46 33.38
N SER A 81 10.39 -20.73 33.14
CA SER A 81 9.35 -21.43 33.92
C SER A 81 9.64 -21.52 35.42
N GLU A 82 10.91 -21.39 35.79
CA GLU A 82 11.41 -21.44 37.17
C GLU A 82 11.17 -20.13 37.94
N LEU A 83 10.75 -19.05 37.27
CA LEU A 83 10.46 -17.74 37.86
C LEU A 83 9.04 -17.30 37.53
N LYS A 84 8.32 -16.80 38.53
CA LYS A 84 6.98 -16.23 38.37
C LYS A 84 7.01 -14.71 38.59
N GLY A 85 6.60 -13.95 37.59
CA GLY A 85 6.40 -12.50 37.72
C GLY A 85 5.22 -12.17 38.63
N TYR A 86 5.39 -11.19 39.52
CA TYR A 86 4.27 -10.62 40.26
C TYR A 86 3.44 -9.75 39.32
N SER A 87 2.19 -10.16 39.07
CA SER A 87 1.34 -9.54 38.04
C SER A 87 1.05 -8.09 38.38
N GLY A 88 1.13 -7.20 37.40
CA GLY A 88 1.05 -5.78 37.68
C GLY A 88 1.19 -4.91 36.43
N THR A 89 1.11 -3.61 36.63
CA THR A 89 1.18 -2.62 35.56
C THR A 89 2.17 -1.54 35.93
N ILE A 90 3.16 -1.31 35.08
CA ILE A 90 4.15 -0.24 35.22
C ILE A 90 3.89 0.82 34.14
N PRO A 91 3.48 2.05 34.49
CA PRO A 91 3.45 3.15 33.54
C PRO A 91 4.88 3.64 33.25
N LEU A 92 5.22 3.84 31.98
CA LEU A 92 6.52 4.38 31.56
C LEU A 92 6.45 5.91 31.47
N ASN A 93 6.33 6.57 32.61
CA ASN A 93 6.24 8.03 32.68
C ASN A 93 7.64 8.66 32.78
N ASN A 94 7.82 9.85 32.20
CA ASN A 94 8.97 10.70 32.52
C ASN A 94 8.73 11.53 33.79
N ASP A 95 9.73 12.30 34.22
CA ASP A 95 9.65 13.18 35.41
C ASP A 95 8.55 14.25 35.31
N ALA A 96 8.13 14.61 34.10
CA ALA A 96 7.03 15.54 33.84
C ALA A 96 5.64 14.85 33.80
N GLY A 97 5.57 13.54 34.03
CA GLY A 97 4.33 12.76 34.00
C GLY A 97 3.83 12.38 32.61
N ILE A 98 4.61 12.61 31.54
CA ILE A 98 4.26 12.22 30.17
C ILE A 98 4.45 10.71 30.02
N ASN A 99 3.41 10.00 29.55
CA ASN A 99 3.41 8.56 29.41
C ASN A 99 3.92 8.11 28.02
N PHE A 100 4.98 7.31 28.00
CA PHE A 100 5.57 6.74 26.79
C PHE A 100 5.02 5.34 26.46
N GLY A 101 4.22 4.77 27.36
CA GLY A 101 3.75 3.39 27.25
C GLY A 101 3.47 2.77 28.61
N THR A 102 3.11 1.50 28.60
CA THR A 102 2.77 0.73 29.80
C THR A 102 3.29 -0.69 29.69
N CYS A 103 3.96 -1.20 30.73
CA CYS A 103 4.37 -2.60 30.85
C CYS A 103 3.39 -3.39 31.72
N GLN A 104 2.79 -4.42 31.14
CA GLN A 104 1.98 -5.40 31.85
C GLN A 104 2.84 -6.60 32.24
N ILE A 105 2.98 -6.84 33.54
CA ILE A 105 3.65 -8.02 34.08
C ILE A 105 2.60 -9.11 34.27
N LYS A 106 2.91 -10.30 33.77
CA LYS A 106 2.20 -11.54 34.01
C LYS A 106 3.13 -12.51 34.72
N THR A 107 2.59 -13.64 35.18
CA THR A 107 3.40 -14.68 35.82
C THR A 107 4.46 -15.28 34.89
N THR A 108 4.27 -15.21 33.57
CA THR A 108 5.16 -15.83 32.57
C THR A 108 5.90 -14.85 31.66
N ASN A 109 5.48 -13.60 31.57
CA ASN A 109 6.11 -12.61 30.70
C ASN A 109 5.80 -11.17 31.14
N VAL A 110 6.53 -10.22 30.58
CA VAL A 110 6.23 -8.78 30.65
C VAL A 110 6.01 -8.29 29.23
N VAL A 111 4.92 -7.55 29.00
CA VAL A 111 4.61 -6.94 27.70
C VAL A 111 4.49 -5.43 27.89
N CYS A 112 5.45 -4.68 27.37
CA CYS A 112 5.35 -3.23 27.28
C CYS A 112 4.71 -2.83 25.96
N THR A 113 3.72 -1.94 25.99
CA THR A 113 3.10 -1.36 24.80
C THR A 113 3.38 0.15 24.81
N PHE A 114 3.98 0.68 23.74
CA PHE A 114 4.38 2.07 23.64
C PHE A 114 3.24 2.96 23.12
N SER A 115 3.15 4.19 23.63
CA SER A 115 2.12 5.18 23.27
C SER A 115 2.54 6.01 22.05
N ASP A 116 1.64 6.83 21.52
CA ASP A 116 1.89 7.82 20.46
C ASP A 116 2.97 8.87 20.81
N THR A 117 3.37 8.95 22.09
CA THR A 117 4.43 9.85 22.54
C THR A 117 5.78 9.50 21.90
N VAL A 118 6.06 8.22 21.66
CA VAL A 118 7.35 7.79 21.09
C VAL A 118 7.57 8.31 19.67
N GLU A 119 6.49 8.52 18.91
CA GLU A 119 6.54 9.07 17.53
C GLU A 119 6.87 10.57 17.50
N LYS A 120 6.71 11.26 18.63
CA LYS A 120 6.90 12.71 18.75
C LYS A 120 8.35 13.07 19.08
N LEU A 121 9.19 12.08 19.41
CA LEU A 121 10.52 12.27 19.98
C LEU A 121 11.55 11.39 19.26
N LYS A 122 12.85 11.70 19.38
CA LYS A 122 13.99 10.86 18.97
C LYS A 122 14.67 10.28 20.21
N ASN A 123 15.57 9.31 20.04
CA ASN A 123 16.38 8.73 21.12
C ASN A 123 15.54 8.24 22.32
N ILE A 124 14.46 7.52 22.03
CA ILE A 124 13.59 6.93 23.06
C ILE A 124 14.43 6.01 23.92
N ARG A 125 14.37 6.19 25.23
CA ARG A 125 15.15 5.40 26.18
C ARG A 125 14.45 5.35 27.53
N GLY A 126 14.68 4.29 28.28
CA GLY A 126 14.04 4.12 29.56
C GLY A 126 14.54 2.92 30.32
N ASN A 127 13.89 2.69 31.45
CA ASN A 127 14.14 1.54 32.29
C ASN A 127 12.85 1.13 32.98
N PHE A 128 12.76 -0.14 33.34
CA PHE A 128 11.74 -0.63 34.26
C PHE A 128 12.28 -1.80 35.05
N TYR A 129 11.68 -2.06 36.20
CA TYR A 129 12.02 -3.16 37.07
C TYR A 129 10.77 -3.76 37.70
N PHE A 130 10.83 -5.04 38.01
CA PHE A 130 9.72 -5.82 38.57
C PHE A 130 10.24 -6.97 39.43
N GLN A 131 9.41 -7.45 40.36
CA GLN A 131 9.74 -8.60 41.19
C GLN A 131 9.31 -9.91 40.55
N VAL A 132 10.14 -10.94 40.76
CA VAL A 132 9.85 -12.33 40.43
C VAL A 132 10.02 -13.21 41.67
N LYS A 133 9.29 -14.33 41.72
CA LYS A 133 9.37 -15.37 42.75
C LYS A 133 9.92 -16.67 42.15
N ALA A 134 10.90 -17.28 42.81
CA ALA A 134 11.35 -18.62 42.49
C ALA A 134 10.24 -19.65 42.72
N ILE A 135 10.13 -20.65 41.84
CA ILE A 135 9.24 -21.78 42.07
C ILE A 135 9.65 -22.60 43.29
N ASP A 136 8.72 -23.44 43.76
CA ASP A 136 9.03 -24.40 44.80
C ASP A 136 9.85 -25.57 44.25
N VAL A 137 10.98 -25.87 44.89
CA VAL A 137 11.90 -26.95 44.51
C VAL A 137 11.93 -27.99 45.62
N ALA A 138 11.86 -29.27 45.25
CA ALA A 138 11.86 -30.37 46.20
C ALA A 138 13.10 -30.37 47.10
N GLN A 139 12.96 -30.92 48.31
CA GLN A 139 14.03 -30.97 49.29
C GLN A 139 15.31 -31.63 48.72
N GLY A 140 16.46 -31.01 48.96
CA GLY A 140 17.77 -31.47 48.52
C GLY A 140 18.02 -31.38 47.01
N GLN A 141 17.08 -30.85 46.22
CA GLN A 141 17.25 -30.63 44.79
C GLN A 141 17.80 -29.24 44.48
N THR A 142 18.44 -29.08 43.32
CA THR A 142 18.86 -27.79 42.79
C THR A 142 18.46 -27.72 41.32
N VAL A 143 17.76 -26.65 40.93
CA VAL A 143 17.34 -26.40 39.55
C VAL A 143 18.10 -25.20 39.02
N THR A 144 18.66 -25.31 37.82
CA THR A 144 19.36 -24.20 37.16
C THR A 144 18.73 -23.94 35.79
N THR A 145 18.53 -22.67 35.45
CA THR A 145 17.97 -22.22 34.17
C THR A 145 18.78 -21.04 33.63
N GLU A 146 18.78 -20.85 32.31
CA GLU A 146 19.41 -19.71 31.67
C GLU A 146 18.37 -18.91 30.90
N THR A 147 18.41 -17.59 31.02
CA THR A 147 17.49 -16.71 30.31
C THR A 147 18.16 -15.44 29.84
N ASN A 148 17.77 -14.95 28.67
CA ASN A 148 17.99 -13.58 28.21
C ASN A 148 16.64 -12.86 27.96
N LEU A 149 15.56 -13.40 28.53
CA LEU A 149 14.20 -12.90 28.43
C LEU A 149 13.60 -12.87 27.01
N GLY A 150 14.15 -13.65 26.08
CA GLY A 150 13.72 -13.62 24.67
C GLY A 150 14.32 -12.46 23.88
N THR A 151 15.37 -11.82 24.40
CA THR A 151 16.12 -10.77 23.72
C THR A 151 17.34 -11.33 22.97
N GLN A 152 18.15 -10.45 22.36
CA GLN A 152 19.46 -10.81 21.79
C GLN A 152 20.63 -10.70 22.78
N LEU A 153 20.36 -10.39 24.05
CA LEU A 153 21.41 -10.24 25.07
C LEU A 153 22.01 -11.59 25.49
N GLU A 154 23.19 -11.54 26.10
CA GLU A 154 23.80 -12.70 26.76
C GLU A 154 22.88 -13.27 27.84
N LYS A 155 22.81 -14.61 27.91
CA LYS A 155 21.98 -15.30 28.90
C LYS A 155 22.58 -15.16 30.30
N LYS A 156 21.71 -15.05 31.30
CA LYS A 156 22.06 -15.12 32.71
C LYS A 156 21.55 -16.42 33.32
N THR A 157 22.40 -17.04 34.14
CA THR A 157 22.08 -18.25 34.88
C THR A 157 21.35 -17.91 36.18
N VAL A 158 20.28 -18.63 36.48
CA VAL A 158 19.54 -18.58 37.74
C VAL A 158 19.50 -19.98 38.34
N THR A 159 19.87 -20.09 39.61
CA THR A 159 19.92 -21.36 40.35
C THR A 159 18.96 -21.27 41.54
N ILE A 160 18.06 -22.24 41.65
CA ILE A 160 17.10 -22.37 42.75
C ILE A 160 17.45 -23.60 43.57
N ILE A 161 17.70 -23.37 44.85
CA ILE A 161 18.09 -24.40 45.83
C ILE A 161 16.84 -24.80 46.62
N GLY A 162 16.47 -26.07 46.51
CA GLY A 162 15.46 -26.69 47.36
C GLY A 162 15.91 -26.74 48.82
N PRO A 163 14.98 -26.81 49.78
CA PRO A 163 15.32 -26.81 51.19
C PRO A 163 16.26 -27.98 51.52
N THR A 164 17.26 -27.77 52.37
CA THR A 164 18.35 -28.75 52.60
C THR A 164 18.06 -29.75 53.72
N GLY A 165 17.12 -29.43 54.62
CA GLY A 165 16.72 -30.26 55.75
C GLY A 165 15.21 -30.17 56.01
N GLY A 166 14.70 -31.05 56.88
CA GLY A 166 13.35 -30.97 57.39
C GLY A 166 13.21 -29.96 58.53
N GLY A 167 11.97 -29.65 58.92
CA GLY A 167 11.66 -28.77 60.05
C GLY A 167 12.32 -29.24 61.34
N GLY A 168 13.06 -28.34 62.00
CA GLY A 168 13.64 -28.61 63.30
C GLY A 168 12.57 -29.09 64.28
N GLY A 169 12.88 -30.15 65.01
CA GLY A 169 12.08 -30.69 66.11
C GLY A 169 12.05 -29.76 67.33
N GLY A 170 11.79 -28.47 67.12
CA GLY A 170 11.39 -27.54 68.17
C GLY A 170 9.89 -27.66 68.41
N SER A 171 9.45 -27.50 69.66
CA SER A 171 8.01 -27.43 69.98
C SER A 171 7.38 -26.26 69.21
N SER A 172 6.38 -26.54 68.37
CA SER A 172 5.63 -25.48 67.68
C SER A 172 4.97 -24.55 68.70
N PRO A 173 5.09 -23.22 68.58
CA PRO A 173 4.46 -22.28 69.50
C PRO A 173 2.94 -22.42 69.43
N PHE A 174 2.24 -22.24 70.55
CA PHE A 174 0.78 -22.41 70.62
C PHE A 174 0.04 -21.67 69.49
N SER A 175 0.47 -20.46 69.16
CA SER A 175 0.00 -19.69 68.01
C SER A 175 1.13 -19.00 67.26
N TYR A 176 0.94 -18.90 65.94
CA TYR A 176 1.77 -18.12 65.03
C TYR A 176 0.99 -17.69 63.79
N LYS A 177 1.44 -16.62 63.15
CA LYS A 177 0.83 -16.05 61.95
C LYS A 177 1.83 -15.98 60.80
N THR A 178 1.35 -16.14 59.57
CA THR A 178 2.13 -15.92 58.35
C THR A 178 1.29 -15.16 57.33
N GLY A 179 1.97 -14.49 56.40
CA GLY A 179 1.32 -13.77 55.31
C GLY A 179 2.10 -13.90 54.01
N SER A 180 1.42 -13.82 52.88
CA SER A 180 2.06 -13.81 51.55
C SER A 180 1.19 -13.14 50.50
N ILE A 181 1.83 -12.52 49.51
CA ILE A 181 1.18 -12.07 48.26
C ILE A 181 1.46 -13.12 47.19
N GLN A 182 0.42 -13.49 46.43
CA GLN A 182 0.58 -14.46 45.35
C GLN A 182 0.93 -13.77 44.03
N PRO A 183 1.84 -14.33 43.19
CA PRO A 183 2.23 -13.73 41.91
C PRO A 183 1.06 -13.48 40.94
N GLU A 184 0.03 -14.32 40.97
CA GLU A 184 -1.17 -14.18 40.14
C GLU A 184 -2.17 -13.12 40.62
N ASN A 185 -2.09 -12.72 41.90
CA ASN A 185 -2.99 -11.72 42.47
C ASN A 185 -2.26 -10.83 43.48
N THR A 186 -1.72 -9.73 42.97
CA THR A 186 -0.93 -8.76 43.72
C THR A 186 -1.77 -7.70 44.43
N ASN A 187 -3.10 -7.73 44.26
CA ASN A 187 -4.02 -6.80 44.92
C ASN A 187 -4.56 -7.35 46.24
N GLU A 188 -4.08 -8.51 46.72
CA GLU A 188 -4.50 -9.09 47.99
C GLU A 188 -3.32 -9.72 48.74
N VAL A 189 -3.38 -9.67 50.08
CA VAL A 189 -2.49 -10.41 50.98
C VAL A 189 -3.25 -11.59 51.56
N GLN A 190 -2.66 -12.79 51.49
CA GLN A 190 -3.19 -13.99 52.12
C GLN A 190 -2.57 -14.16 53.49
N TRP A 191 -3.42 -14.18 54.52
CA TRP A 191 -3.02 -14.34 55.92
C TRP A 191 -3.44 -15.70 56.45
N VAL A 192 -2.57 -16.33 57.23
CA VAL A 192 -2.84 -17.57 57.94
C VAL A 192 -2.48 -17.38 59.41
N LEU A 193 -3.43 -17.62 60.31
CA LEU A 193 -3.22 -17.56 61.76
C LEU A 193 -3.56 -18.91 62.37
N ASN A 194 -2.57 -19.53 62.99
CA ASN A 194 -2.69 -20.85 63.62
C ASN A 194 -2.84 -20.71 65.13
N ALA A 195 -3.68 -21.55 65.73
CA ALA A 195 -3.85 -21.65 67.17
C ALA A 195 -3.93 -23.12 67.61
N ASN A 196 -3.40 -23.40 68.81
CA ASN A 196 -3.22 -24.73 69.37
C ASN A 196 -2.50 -25.72 68.44
N THR A 197 -1.36 -25.30 67.86
CA THR A 197 -0.61 -26.12 66.88
C THR A 197 -0.10 -27.44 67.45
N SER A 198 0.09 -27.49 68.77
CA SER A 198 0.58 -28.67 69.51
C SER A 198 -0.56 -29.53 70.06
N LYS A 199 -1.83 -29.22 69.71
CA LYS A 199 -3.02 -30.00 70.09
C LYS A 199 -3.16 -30.21 71.61
N GLN A 200 -2.79 -29.21 72.39
CA GLN A 200 -2.85 -29.27 73.85
C GLN A 200 -4.30 -29.23 74.34
N ASN A 201 -4.52 -29.72 75.55
CA ASN A 201 -5.80 -29.54 76.24
C ASN A 201 -5.82 -28.17 76.93
N VAL A 202 -6.99 -27.54 77.01
CA VAL A 202 -7.17 -26.20 77.55
C VAL A 202 -8.27 -26.16 78.61
N ASP A 203 -8.07 -25.33 79.64
CA ASP A 203 -9.02 -25.14 80.75
C ASP A 203 -9.96 -23.93 80.53
N SER A 204 -9.67 -23.09 79.53
CA SER A 204 -10.45 -21.92 79.13
C SER A 204 -10.74 -21.94 77.63
N ASP A 205 -11.74 -21.16 77.21
CA ASP A 205 -11.91 -20.88 75.78
C ASP A 205 -10.64 -20.22 75.22
N ILE A 206 -10.35 -20.47 73.95
CA ILE A 206 -9.27 -19.77 73.24
C ILE A 206 -9.90 -18.54 72.59
N VAL A 207 -9.44 -17.35 72.99
CA VAL A 207 -9.91 -16.08 72.41
C VAL A 207 -8.82 -15.54 71.50
N LEU A 208 -9.14 -15.40 70.22
CA LEU A 208 -8.24 -14.92 69.19
C LEU A 208 -8.79 -13.60 68.65
N VAL A 209 -7.96 -12.57 68.59
CA VAL A 209 -8.27 -11.28 67.96
C VAL A 209 -7.24 -11.00 66.88
N ASP A 210 -7.70 -10.62 65.71
CA ASP A 210 -6.88 -10.31 64.54
C ASP A 210 -7.27 -8.95 63.97
N THR A 211 -6.27 -8.10 63.70
CA THR A 211 -6.45 -6.72 63.27
C THR A 211 -5.41 -6.30 62.22
N LEU A 212 -5.88 -6.13 60.98
CA LEU A 212 -5.15 -5.54 59.87
C LEU A 212 -4.79 -4.08 60.16
N GLN A 213 -3.57 -3.69 59.78
CA GLN A 213 -3.15 -2.29 59.78
C GLN A 213 -3.57 -1.58 58.48
N GLU A 214 -3.25 -0.28 58.37
CA GLU A 214 -3.60 0.53 57.22
C GLU A 214 -3.13 -0.05 55.87
N GLY A 215 -3.82 0.35 54.79
CA GLY A 215 -3.51 -0.13 53.44
C GLY A 215 -4.18 -1.46 53.06
N GLN A 216 -4.96 -2.06 53.97
CA GLN A 216 -5.63 -3.35 53.76
C GLN A 216 -7.07 -3.32 54.25
N THR A 217 -7.94 -4.11 53.63
CA THR A 217 -9.30 -4.40 54.13
C THR A 217 -9.57 -5.90 54.12
N LEU A 218 -10.17 -6.42 55.19
CA LEU A 218 -10.50 -7.83 55.35
C LEU A 218 -11.58 -8.24 54.35
N ASN A 219 -11.28 -9.22 53.51
CA ASN A 219 -12.31 -9.91 52.74
C ASN A 219 -12.98 -10.95 53.66
N GLN A 220 -14.08 -10.57 54.31
CA GLN A 220 -14.78 -11.41 55.28
C GLN A 220 -15.24 -12.75 54.70
N ASP A 221 -15.68 -12.77 53.44
CA ASP A 221 -16.16 -13.97 52.74
C ASP A 221 -15.05 -14.99 52.47
N SER A 222 -13.79 -14.55 52.52
CA SER A 222 -12.63 -15.43 52.33
C SER A 222 -12.22 -16.19 53.58
N LEU A 223 -12.72 -15.82 54.77
CA LEU A 223 -12.31 -16.44 56.03
C LEU A 223 -12.76 -17.91 56.09
N ARG A 224 -11.80 -18.81 56.27
CA ARG A 224 -12.00 -20.24 56.47
C ARG A 224 -11.24 -20.73 57.69
N ILE A 225 -11.85 -21.64 58.43
CA ILE A 225 -11.32 -22.22 59.65
C ILE A 225 -11.01 -23.69 59.38
N GLY A 226 -9.72 -23.98 59.21
CA GLY A 226 -9.17 -25.32 59.01
C GLY A 226 -8.73 -25.99 60.32
N GLY A 227 -8.05 -27.13 60.18
CA GLY A 227 -7.81 -28.07 61.28
C GLY A 227 -8.72 -29.31 61.24
N PHE A 228 -9.58 -29.39 60.23
CA PHE A 228 -10.56 -30.45 60.00
C PHE A 228 -10.41 -31.01 58.58
N ALA A 229 -11.15 -32.09 58.26
CA ALA A 229 -11.14 -32.71 56.94
C ALA A 229 -11.55 -31.74 55.81
N ALA A 230 -12.42 -30.78 56.10
CA ALA A 230 -12.76 -29.67 55.22
C ALA A 230 -12.76 -28.34 56.01
N PRO A 231 -12.15 -27.26 55.49
CA PRO A 231 -12.22 -25.94 56.12
C PRO A 231 -13.67 -25.43 56.19
N MET A 232 -14.04 -24.82 57.33
CA MET A 232 -15.40 -24.34 57.60
C MET A 232 -15.49 -22.82 57.42
N THR A 233 -16.67 -22.33 57.03
CA THR A 233 -17.05 -20.92 57.18
C THR A 233 -17.28 -20.56 58.65
N PRO A 234 -17.25 -19.26 59.02
CA PRO A 234 -17.63 -18.81 60.37
C PRO A 234 -18.98 -19.35 60.86
N GLN A 235 -19.99 -19.42 59.99
CA GLN A 235 -21.33 -19.89 60.32
C GLN A 235 -21.37 -21.40 60.56
N GLU A 236 -20.66 -22.19 59.75
CA GLU A 236 -20.54 -23.64 59.95
C GLU A 236 -19.77 -23.98 61.22
N PHE A 237 -18.69 -23.23 61.50
CA PHE A 237 -17.91 -23.37 62.72
C PHE A 237 -18.77 -23.17 63.98
N GLN A 238 -19.68 -22.19 63.95
CA GLN A 238 -20.65 -21.96 65.00
C GLN A 238 -21.75 -23.03 65.05
N ALA A 239 -22.30 -23.44 63.90
CA ALA A 239 -23.34 -24.46 63.83
C ALA A 239 -22.88 -25.82 64.36
N GLN A 240 -21.59 -26.15 64.20
CA GLN A 240 -20.96 -27.36 64.72
C GLN A 240 -20.56 -27.24 66.21
N GLY A 241 -20.76 -26.06 66.82
CA GLY A 241 -20.50 -25.81 68.23
C GLY A 241 -19.02 -25.62 68.60
N TYR A 242 -18.12 -25.45 67.62
CA TYR A 242 -16.70 -25.23 67.89
C TYR A 242 -16.40 -23.84 68.47
N GLY A 243 -17.23 -22.83 68.17
CA GLY A 243 -17.02 -21.47 68.66
C GLY A 243 -17.77 -20.41 67.85
N THR A 244 -17.41 -19.14 68.01
CA THR A 244 -18.01 -18.01 67.29
C THR A 244 -16.93 -17.13 66.66
N VAL A 245 -17.28 -16.43 65.58
CA VAL A 245 -16.44 -15.39 64.98
C VAL A 245 -17.27 -14.12 64.82
N THR A 246 -16.72 -12.99 65.27
CA THR A 246 -17.32 -11.67 65.17
C THR A 246 -16.35 -10.75 64.42
N PHE A 247 -16.79 -10.13 63.32
CA PHE A 247 -15.98 -9.17 62.58
C PHE A 247 -15.88 -7.83 63.31
N ILE A 248 -14.70 -7.21 63.27
CA ILE A 248 -14.38 -5.91 63.89
C ILE A 248 -14.26 -4.90 62.75
N GLY A 249 -15.40 -4.36 62.32
CA GLY A 249 -15.48 -3.53 61.11
C GLY A 249 -14.92 -4.28 59.89
N ASP A 250 -14.22 -3.55 59.03
CA ASP A 250 -13.61 -4.11 57.80
C ASP A 250 -12.13 -4.47 57.99
N ASN A 251 -11.60 -4.40 59.22
CA ASN A 251 -10.16 -4.49 59.46
C ASN A 251 -9.76 -5.68 60.34
N GLY A 252 -10.70 -6.51 60.82
CA GLY A 252 -10.33 -7.59 61.72
C GLY A 252 -11.47 -8.50 62.13
N PHE A 253 -11.16 -9.48 62.97
CA PHE A 253 -12.15 -10.37 63.57
C PHE A 253 -11.70 -10.86 64.94
N LYS A 254 -12.68 -11.28 65.74
CA LYS A 254 -12.49 -11.98 67.01
C LYS A 254 -13.11 -13.37 66.89
N ALA A 255 -12.33 -14.40 67.15
CA ALA A 255 -12.81 -15.78 67.26
C ALA A 255 -12.76 -16.24 68.72
N ILE A 256 -13.83 -16.88 69.20
CA ILE A 256 -13.87 -17.58 70.49
C ILE A 256 -14.04 -19.06 70.18
N ILE A 257 -13.08 -19.88 70.58
CA ILE A 257 -13.10 -21.33 70.39
C ILE A 257 -13.46 -21.97 71.73
N ASN A 258 -14.55 -22.72 71.77
CA ASN A 258 -15.07 -23.33 72.98
C ASN A 258 -14.11 -24.39 73.52
N LYS A 259 -13.72 -24.28 74.79
CA LYS A 259 -12.76 -25.19 75.45
C LYS A 259 -13.13 -26.67 75.30
N ASP A 260 -14.43 -26.98 75.38
CA ASP A 260 -14.95 -28.35 75.31
C ASP A 260 -14.73 -29.00 73.92
N LYS A 261 -14.37 -28.18 72.92
CA LYS A 261 -14.08 -28.60 71.55
C LYS A 261 -12.64 -28.31 71.12
N ALA A 262 -11.85 -27.57 71.90
CA ALA A 262 -10.49 -27.19 71.56
C ALA A 262 -9.44 -28.28 71.85
N ASN A 263 -9.74 -29.15 72.81
CA ASN A 263 -8.84 -30.22 73.28
C ASN A 263 -8.41 -31.16 72.14
N GLY A 264 -7.10 -31.32 71.96
CA GLY A 264 -6.54 -32.22 70.94
C GLY A 264 -6.68 -31.71 69.49
N LEU A 265 -7.18 -30.49 69.27
CA LEU A 265 -7.41 -29.93 67.94
C LEU A 265 -6.54 -28.70 67.69
N THR A 266 -6.20 -28.50 66.41
CA THR A 266 -5.53 -27.30 65.91
C THR A 266 -6.53 -26.51 65.09
N PHE A 267 -6.45 -25.18 65.14
CA PHE A 267 -7.34 -24.29 64.38
C PHE A 267 -6.49 -23.41 63.46
N VAL A 268 -6.88 -23.36 62.18
CA VAL A 268 -6.13 -22.64 61.12
C VAL A 268 -7.06 -21.61 60.51
N PHE A 269 -6.90 -20.33 60.81
CA PHE A 269 -7.69 -19.24 60.24
C PHE A 269 -7.00 -18.74 58.98
N GLN A 270 -7.58 -19.00 57.81
CA GLN A 270 -7.07 -18.54 56.51
C GLN A 270 -8.02 -17.50 55.93
N TYR A 271 -7.50 -16.36 55.51
CA TYR A 271 -8.30 -15.31 54.90
C TYR A 271 -7.44 -14.41 54.01
N LYS A 272 -8.11 -13.58 53.24
CA LYS A 272 -7.53 -12.62 52.31
C LYS A 272 -7.84 -11.20 52.78
N ALA A 273 -6.89 -10.30 52.55
CA ALA A 273 -7.07 -8.87 52.73
C ALA A 273 -6.82 -8.17 51.41
N ASN A 274 -7.76 -7.36 50.93
CA ASN A 274 -7.59 -6.56 49.73
C ASN A 274 -6.65 -5.39 50.02
N ILE A 275 -5.69 -5.14 49.14
CA ILE A 275 -4.76 -4.01 49.22
C ILE A 275 -5.47 -2.78 48.65
N THR A 276 -5.57 -1.72 49.45
CA THR A 276 -6.20 -0.46 49.02
C THR A 276 -5.26 0.36 48.12
N ASP A 277 -5.77 1.39 47.44
CA ASP A 277 -4.91 2.27 46.63
C ASP A 277 -3.86 3.04 47.46
N SER A 278 -4.15 3.31 48.74
CA SER A 278 -3.13 3.79 49.69
C SER A 278 -2.13 2.70 50.05
N GLY A 279 -2.60 1.46 50.21
CA GLY A 279 -1.77 0.28 50.47
C GLY A 279 -0.75 -0.01 49.38
N LYS A 280 -1.10 0.20 48.10
CA LYS A 280 -0.17 0.06 46.96
C LYS A 280 1.08 0.95 47.07
N LYS A 281 1.05 2.00 47.89
CA LYS A 281 2.18 2.92 48.13
C LYS A 281 3.01 2.58 49.37
N LEU A 282 2.57 1.62 50.18
CA LEU A 282 3.30 1.19 51.37
C LEU A 282 4.41 0.20 51.02
N GLU A 283 5.52 0.21 51.76
CA GLU A 283 6.61 -0.75 51.57
C GLU A 283 6.26 -2.15 52.09
N ALA A 284 5.37 -2.24 53.08
CA ALA A 284 4.94 -3.50 53.69
C ALA A 284 3.56 -3.37 54.32
N PHE A 285 2.91 -4.52 54.48
CA PHE A 285 1.61 -4.70 55.11
C PHE A 285 1.77 -5.37 56.46
N TYR A 286 1.24 -4.76 57.52
CA TYR A 286 1.31 -5.28 58.88
C TYR A 286 -0.03 -5.85 59.32
N ASN A 287 0.02 -6.88 60.15
CA ASN A 287 -1.17 -7.51 60.71
C ASN A 287 -0.90 -8.03 62.12
N ASN A 288 -1.68 -7.53 63.08
CA ASN A 288 -1.52 -7.80 64.49
C ASN A 288 -2.50 -8.88 64.93
N TYR A 289 -2.07 -9.75 65.83
CA TYR A 289 -2.97 -10.70 66.46
C TYR A 289 -2.68 -10.88 67.95
N THR A 290 -3.70 -11.24 68.71
CA THR A 290 -3.64 -11.60 70.13
C THR A 290 -4.38 -12.93 70.33
N VAL A 291 -3.79 -13.85 71.09
CA VAL A 291 -4.42 -15.12 71.49
C VAL A 291 -4.34 -15.28 73.00
N ASP A 292 -5.50 -15.35 73.64
CA ASP A 292 -5.67 -15.68 75.05
C ASP A 292 -6.06 -17.15 75.19
N TYR A 293 -5.36 -17.89 76.05
CA TYR A 293 -5.62 -19.31 76.30
C TYR A 293 -5.07 -19.75 77.66
N LYS A 294 -5.53 -20.90 78.16
CA LYS A 294 -4.99 -21.55 79.35
C LYS A 294 -4.85 -23.04 79.09
N VAL A 295 -3.61 -23.54 78.96
CA VAL A 295 -3.35 -24.99 78.84
C VAL A 295 -3.69 -25.67 80.16
N THR A 296 -4.22 -26.90 80.11
CA THR A 296 -4.64 -27.64 81.30
C THR A 296 -3.50 -27.78 82.32
N GLY A 297 -3.73 -27.28 83.53
CA GLY A 297 -2.73 -27.29 84.61
C GLY A 297 -1.68 -26.17 84.56
N GLU A 298 -1.75 -25.25 83.60
CA GLU A 298 -0.86 -24.10 83.47
C GLU A 298 -1.58 -22.77 83.81
N GLU A 299 -0.82 -21.67 83.91
CA GLU A 299 -1.39 -20.33 84.08
C GLU A 299 -2.01 -19.79 82.78
N GLN A 300 -2.90 -18.80 82.89
CA GLN A 300 -3.50 -18.16 81.71
C GLN A 300 -2.45 -17.32 80.97
N VAL A 301 -2.38 -17.48 79.66
CA VAL A 301 -1.43 -16.79 78.77
C VAL A 301 -2.18 -15.89 77.81
N SER A 302 -1.69 -14.67 77.63
CA SER A 302 -2.07 -13.76 76.55
C SER A 302 -0.85 -13.49 75.68
N LYS A 303 -0.89 -13.89 74.42
CA LYS A 303 0.22 -13.69 73.47
C LYS A 303 -0.21 -12.78 72.35
N SER A 304 0.53 -11.68 72.16
CA SER A 304 0.33 -10.74 71.05
C SER A 304 1.57 -10.70 70.17
N ASP A 305 1.38 -10.60 68.86
CA ASP A 305 2.48 -10.49 67.88
C ASP A 305 2.01 -9.71 66.63
N SER A 306 2.96 -9.30 65.79
CA SER A 306 2.71 -8.61 64.52
C SER A 306 3.54 -9.23 63.40
N VAL A 307 2.90 -9.52 62.27
CA VAL A 307 3.56 -10.09 61.09
C VAL A 307 3.46 -9.12 59.93
N SER A 308 4.56 -8.96 59.20
CA SER A 308 4.66 -8.09 58.03
C SER A 308 4.84 -8.88 56.74
N VAL A 309 4.22 -8.42 55.65
CA VAL A 309 4.48 -8.88 54.28
C VAL A 309 4.99 -7.70 53.47
N LYS A 310 6.18 -7.81 52.87
CA LYS A 310 6.69 -6.77 51.97
C LYS A 310 5.76 -6.62 50.77
N ASN A 311 5.51 -5.38 50.38
CA ASN A 311 4.74 -5.08 49.18
C ASN A 311 5.58 -5.37 47.92
N ILE A 312 4.91 -5.47 46.77
CA ILE A 312 5.53 -5.72 45.48
C ILE A 312 6.19 -4.44 44.98
N ASP A 313 7.50 -4.51 44.78
CA ASP A 313 8.29 -3.39 44.29
C ASP A 313 8.49 -3.51 42.76
N GLN A 314 7.89 -2.57 42.04
CA GLN A 314 7.91 -2.49 40.59
C GLN A 314 7.79 -1.02 40.16
N GLY A 315 8.47 -0.65 39.08
CA GLY A 315 8.52 0.74 38.64
C GLY A 315 9.25 0.89 37.31
N GLY A 316 9.16 2.07 36.72
CA GLY A 316 9.82 2.35 35.46
C GLY A 316 9.57 3.76 34.96
N GLY A 317 10.27 4.11 33.90
CA GLY A 317 10.18 5.42 33.26
C GLY A 317 10.84 5.39 31.90
N ALA A 318 10.47 6.37 31.08
CA ALA A 318 11.02 6.55 29.75
C ALA A 318 11.13 8.04 29.42
N GLN A 319 11.97 8.36 28.45
CA GLN A 319 12.20 9.70 27.97
C GLN A 319 12.56 9.68 26.49
N GLY A 320 12.46 10.83 25.84
CA GLY A 320 12.85 11.03 24.45
C GLY A 320 13.14 12.50 24.20
N ASP A 321 13.89 12.79 23.15
CA ASP A 321 14.32 14.14 22.82
C ASP A 321 13.44 14.72 21.70
N LEU A 322 12.89 15.92 21.89
CA LEU A 322 12.36 16.72 20.78
C LEU A 322 13.47 16.99 19.75
N PRO A 323 13.16 17.28 18.46
CA PRO A 323 14.18 17.62 17.47
C PRO A 323 15.07 18.78 17.95
N PRO A 324 16.33 18.89 17.47
CA PRO A 324 17.23 19.94 17.89
C PRO A 324 16.64 21.35 17.70
N LYS A 325 17.05 22.30 18.53
CA LYS A 325 16.66 23.73 18.40
C LYS A 325 16.84 24.20 16.94
N GLY A 326 15.88 24.97 16.44
CA GLY A 326 15.87 25.46 15.07
C GLY A 326 15.57 24.39 14.00
N THR A 327 15.11 23.19 14.37
CA THR A 327 14.72 22.16 13.40
C THR A 327 13.21 22.06 13.26
N LEU A 328 12.68 22.11 12.04
CA LEU A 328 11.31 21.71 11.71
C LEU A 328 11.28 20.23 11.32
N ARG A 329 10.43 19.40 11.92
CA ARG A 329 10.03 18.08 11.38
C ARG A 329 8.59 18.14 10.88
N ILE A 330 8.38 17.93 9.59
CA ILE A 330 7.04 17.76 9.03
C ILE A 330 6.70 16.27 9.03
N VAL A 331 5.48 15.92 9.44
CA VAL A 331 4.95 14.55 9.35
C VAL A 331 3.64 14.57 8.58
N LYS A 332 3.63 13.85 7.45
CA LYS A 332 2.48 13.71 6.58
C LYS A 332 1.67 12.48 6.92
N HIS A 333 0.36 12.62 7.00
CA HIS A 333 -0.55 11.51 7.28
C HIS A 333 -1.90 11.65 6.54
N ILE A 334 -2.67 10.58 6.46
CA ILE A 334 -4.03 10.60 5.89
C ILE A 334 -4.99 11.27 6.89
N ALA A 335 -5.82 12.19 6.40
CA ALA A 335 -6.80 12.88 7.22
C ALA A 335 -7.73 11.88 7.93
N GLY A 336 -7.75 11.92 9.27
CA GLY A 336 -8.52 10.99 10.11
C GLY A 336 -7.76 9.74 10.58
N ASP A 337 -6.52 9.53 10.13
CA ASP A 337 -5.65 8.44 10.58
C ASP A 337 -4.16 8.88 10.58
N GLU A 338 -3.68 9.35 11.74
CA GLU A 338 -2.29 9.79 11.92
C GLU A 338 -1.26 8.65 11.78
N THR A 339 -1.69 7.38 11.87
CA THR A 339 -0.80 6.21 11.72
C THR A 339 -0.45 5.92 10.26
N LYS A 340 -1.24 6.46 9.32
CA LYS A 340 -1.06 6.27 7.88
C LYS A 340 -0.25 7.41 7.30
N ILE A 341 1.06 7.26 7.38
CA ILE A 341 2.04 8.23 6.88
C ILE A 341 2.08 8.28 5.36
N ILE A 342 2.37 9.46 4.79
CA ILE A 342 2.33 9.66 3.33
C ILE A 342 3.73 10.02 2.80
N PRO A 343 4.40 9.11 2.08
CA PRO A 343 5.70 9.37 1.49
C PRO A 343 5.61 10.20 0.22
N ASN A 344 6.75 10.74 -0.22
CA ASN A 344 6.90 11.46 -1.49
C ASN A 344 6.03 12.73 -1.62
N VAL A 345 5.61 13.33 -0.51
CA VAL A 345 4.92 14.62 -0.51
C VAL A 345 5.95 15.74 -0.43
N SER A 346 5.80 16.69 -1.32
CA SER A 346 6.75 17.76 -1.55
C SER A 346 6.24 19.10 -1.02
N PHE A 347 7.11 19.84 -0.36
CA PHE A 347 6.84 21.14 0.21
C PHE A 347 7.87 22.18 -0.23
N ASN A 348 7.42 23.43 -0.34
CA ASN A 348 8.28 24.60 -0.24
C ASN A 348 8.12 25.21 1.15
N LEU A 349 9.24 25.67 1.73
CA LEU A 349 9.28 26.39 3.00
C LEU A 349 9.52 27.87 2.74
N TYR A 350 8.79 28.73 3.43
CA TYR A 350 8.90 30.18 3.28
C TYR A 350 8.99 30.87 4.66
N THR A 351 9.71 31.99 4.70
CA THR A 351 9.60 32.96 5.80
C THR A 351 8.23 33.65 5.79
N GLU A 352 7.88 34.34 6.87
CA GLU A 352 6.68 35.20 6.92
C GLU A 352 6.64 36.27 5.82
N SER A 353 7.81 36.80 5.41
CA SER A 353 7.93 37.77 4.32
C SER A 353 7.77 37.16 2.91
N GLY A 354 7.65 35.83 2.80
CA GLY A 354 7.50 35.12 1.54
C GLY A 354 8.80 34.74 0.84
N GLN A 355 9.96 34.88 1.51
CA GLN A 355 11.23 34.38 0.99
C GLN A 355 11.29 32.86 1.13
N GLN A 356 11.56 32.16 0.04
CA GLN A 356 11.71 30.71 0.06
C GLN A 356 13.04 30.29 0.73
N ILE A 357 12.97 29.29 1.60
CA ILE A 357 14.12 28.66 2.26
C ILE A 357 14.33 27.28 1.63
N GLY A 358 15.53 27.04 1.11
CA GLY A 358 15.83 25.81 0.35
C GLY A 358 15.11 25.74 -1.00
N SER A 359 15.32 24.64 -1.72
CA SER A 359 14.67 24.41 -3.02
C SER A 359 13.34 23.67 -2.86
N LYS A 360 13.37 22.45 -2.29
CA LYS A 360 12.21 21.57 -2.15
C LYS A 360 12.47 20.54 -1.04
N TYR A 361 11.50 20.32 -0.18
CA TYR A 361 11.54 19.31 0.87
C TYR A 361 10.55 18.20 0.56
N THR A 362 11.00 16.96 0.45
CA THR A 362 10.12 15.82 0.14
C THR A 362 10.11 14.86 1.31
N THR A 363 8.93 14.38 1.70
CA THR A 363 8.82 13.36 2.72
C THR A 363 9.46 12.06 2.26
N ASP A 364 10.22 11.45 3.15
CA ASP A 364 10.81 10.13 2.97
C ASP A 364 9.74 9.02 2.94
N GLN A 365 10.18 7.75 2.92
CA GLN A 365 9.27 6.59 2.93
C GLN A 365 8.42 6.50 4.20
N GLN A 366 8.81 7.23 5.25
CA GLN A 366 8.10 7.34 6.53
C GLN A 366 7.17 8.56 6.58
N GLY A 367 6.97 9.25 5.46
CA GLY A 367 6.15 10.45 5.42
C GLY A 367 6.73 11.61 6.23
N MET A 368 8.04 11.61 6.52
CA MET A 368 8.69 12.63 7.33
C MET A 368 9.71 13.42 6.52
N VAL A 369 9.90 14.69 6.88
CA VAL A 369 11.04 15.48 6.40
C VAL A 369 11.50 16.43 7.50
N GLU A 370 12.82 16.56 7.67
CA GLU A 370 13.42 17.47 8.63
C GLU A 370 14.14 18.63 7.92
N VAL A 371 13.93 19.84 8.42
CA VAL A 371 14.59 21.07 7.98
C VAL A 371 15.34 21.66 9.18
N PRO A 372 16.66 21.41 9.30
CA PRO A 372 17.46 21.91 10.42
C PRO A 372 17.88 23.38 10.24
N ASN A 373 18.41 23.97 11.31
CA ASN A 373 19.09 25.28 11.32
C ASN A 373 18.25 26.48 10.84
N LEU A 374 16.96 26.48 11.16
CA LEU A 374 16.09 27.65 10.98
C LEU A 374 16.33 28.66 12.10
N ASP A 375 16.53 29.92 11.70
CA ASP A 375 16.62 31.03 12.64
C ASP A 375 15.27 31.28 13.33
N PRO A 376 15.25 31.86 14.55
CA PRO A 376 14.01 32.25 15.20
C PRO A 376 13.14 33.18 14.33
N GLY A 377 11.86 32.87 14.20
CA GLY A 377 10.94 33.61 13.35
C GLY A 377 9.67 32.83 12.98
N ASN A 378 8.78 33.49 12.26
CA ASN A 378 7.56 32.89 11.71
C ASN A 378 7.80 32.39 10.29
N TYR A 379 7.24 31.22 9.99
CA TYR A 379 7.40 30.52 8.73
C TYR A 379 6.07 29.91 8.30
N TYR A 380 6.00 29.47 7.04
CA TYR A 380 4.94 28.59 6.59
C TYR A 380 5.45 27.60 5.55
N VAL A 381 4.83 26.43 5.45
CA VAL A 381 5.05 25.49 4.36
C VAL A 381 3.86 25.44 3.41
N GLN A 382 4.14 25.21 2.14
CA GLN A 382 3.13 24.94 1.10
C GLN A 382 3.43 23.61 0.46
N GLU A 383 2.43 22.74 0.40
CA GLU A 383 2.53 21.50 -0.36
C GLU A 383 2.43 21.80 -1.86
N ILE A 384 3.36 21.26 -2.65
CA ILE A 384 3.47 21.57 -4.08
C ILE A 384 3.26 20.34 -4.98
N ALA A 385 3.43 19.14 -4.43
CA ALA A 385 3.22 17.89 -5.14
C ALA A 385 3.06 16.76 -4.12
N GLY A 386 2.27 15.75 -4.46
CA GLY A 386 2.16 14.52 -3.71
C GLY A 386 1.75 13.36 -4.62
N PRO A 387 1.70 12.14 -4.09
CA PRO A 387 1.14 11.00 -4.81
C PRO A 387 -0.23 11.28 -5.44
N ASN A 388 -0.48 10.76 -6.64
CA ASN A 388 -1.69 11.09 -7.43
C ASN A 388 -3.01 10.69 -6.73
N TYR A 389 -2.98 9.79 -5.76
CA TYR A 389 -4.16 9.37 -5.00
C TYR A 389 -4.62 10.39 -3.94
N LEU A 390 -3.84 11.45 -3.71
CA LEU A 390 -4.15 12.48 -2.71
C LEU A 390 -4.84 13.67 -3.34
N ASP A 391 -5.76 14.25 -2.57
CA ASP A 391 -6.35 15.55 -2.82
C ASP A 391 -5.64 16.58 -1.93
N PHE A 392 -5.04 17.60 -2.54
CA PHE A 392 -4.37 18.70 -1.84
C PHE A 392 -4.55 20.00 -2.61
N ASP A 393 -4.59 21.11 -1.88
CA ASP A 393 -4.67 22.45 -2.45
C ASP A 393 -3.29 23.16 -2.32
N PRO A 394 -2.58 23.44 -3.42
CA PRO A 394 -1.27 24.10 -3.37
C PRO A 394 -1.31 25.55 -2.87
N GLN A 395 -2.49 26.16 -2.73
CA GLN A 395 -2.65 27.50 -2.17
C GLN A 395 -2.63 27.52 -0.63
N VAL A 396 -2.85 26.38 0.02
CA VAL A 396 -2.89 26.30 1.49
C VAL A 396 -1.50 26.54 2.07
N LYS A 397 -1.39 27.51 2.97
CA LYS A 397 -0.18 27.82 3.74
C LYS A 397 -0.35 27.29 5.16
N VAL A 398 0.56 26.43 5.59
CA VAL A 398 0.56 25.90 6.96
C VAL A 398 1.63 26.63 7.79
N PRO A 399 1.23 27.56 8.68
CA PRO A 399 2.17 28.39 9.44
C PRO A 399 2.77 27.62 10.62
N PHE A 400 3.99 27.99 11.01
CA PHE A 400 4.65 27.56 12.25
C PHE A 400 5.69 28.60 12.70
N THR A 401 6.12 28.54 13.96
CA THR A 401 7.06 29.50 14.55
C THR A 401 8.25 28.79 15.17
N ILE A 402 9.47 29.22 14.85
CA ILE A 402 10.68 28.86 15.58
C ILE A 402 10.92 29.92 16.66
N ASP A 403 10.74 29.56 17.93
CA ASP A 403 10.93 30.48 19.06
C ASP A 403 12.42 30.59 19.44
N ALA A 404 12.91 31.81 19.64
CA ALA A 404 14.27 32.09 20.08
C ALA A 404 14.61 31.47 21.44
N ASN A 405 13.59 31.34 22.30
CA ASN A 405 13.70 30.78 23.65
C ASN A 405 13.42 29.27 23.69
N ALA A 406 13.01 28.64 22.57
CA ALA A 406 12.81 27.21 22.56
C ALA A 406 14.16 26.48 22.67
N ASP A 407 14.23 25.50 23.57
CA ASP A 407 15.38 24.61 23.72
C ASP A 407 15.39 23.49 22.67
N LYS A 408 14.31 23.37 21.88
CA LYS A 408 14.01 22.29 20.95
C LYS A 408 13.32 22.82 19.68
N GLY A 409 13.29 21.99 18.64
CA GLY A 409 12.67 22.28 17.36
C GLY A 409 11.15 22.09 17.36
N VAL A 410 10.54 22.27 16.19
CA VAL A 410 9.08 22.21 15.96
C VAL A 410 8.72 20.95 15.19
N LYS A 411 7.67 20.23 15.61
CA LYS A 411 7.05 19.15 14.83
C LYS A 411 5.71 19.65 14.26
N LEU A 412 5.51 19.49 12.97
CA LEU A 412 4.31 19.95 12.24
C LEU A 412 3.63 18.76 11.56
N ALA A 413 2.46 18.34 12.04
CA ALA A 413 1.67 17.28 11.42
C ALA A 413 0.71 17.89 10.39
N ILE A 414 0.74 17.40 9.15
CA ILE A 414 -0.07 17.94 8.04
C ILE A 414 -0.86 16.80 7.38
N PRO A 415 -2.21 16.79 7.48
CA PRO A 415 -3.04 15.75 6.85
C PRO A 415 -3.27 16.01 5.35
N ASN A 416 -3.52 14.94 4.56
CA ASN A 416 -4.18 15.00 3.25
C ASN A 416 -5.38 14.07 3.17
N LYS A 417 -6.38 14.42 2.35
CA LYS A 417 -7.48 13.52 2.01
C LYS A 417 -7.09 12.67 0.81
N VAL A 418 -7.65 11.47 0.71
CA VAL A 418 -7.60 10.68 -0.53
C VAL A 418 -8.62 11.24 -1.53
N LYS A 419 -8.33 11.09 -2.83
CA LYS A 419 -9.28 11.48 -3.88
C LYS A 419 -10.56 10.64 -3.78
N MET A 420 -11.69 11.31 -3.96
CA MET A 420 -13.00 10.70 -3.93
C MET A 420 -13.54 10.49 -5.35
N THR A 421 -14.45 9.54 -5.51
CA THR A 421 -15.19 9.22 -6.72
C THR A 421 -16.67 8.98 -6.37
N SER A 422 -17.51 8.82 -7.38
CA SER A 422 -18.91 8.44 -7.23
C SER A 422 -19.29 7.37 -8.25
N VAL A 423 -20.22 6.50 -7.86
CA VAL A 423 -20.82 5.49 -8.72
C VAL A 423 -22.28 5.84 -8.88
N SER A 424 -22.73 5.99 -10.13
CA SER A 424 -24.15 6.24 -10.45
C SER A 424 -24.62 5.27 -11.51
N GLY A 425 -25.88 4.86 -11.40
CA GLY A 425 -26.51 3.94 -12.32
C GLY A 425 -28.01 4.13 -12.38
N THR A 426 -28.63 3.52 -13.39
CA THR A 426 -30.08 3.53 -13.57
C THR A 426 -30.64 2.12 -13.48
N LYS A 427 -31.89 2.01 -13.01
CA LYS A 427 -32.67 0.78 -13.02
C LYS A 427 -33.73 0.86 -14.12
N THR A 428 -33.71 -0.10 -15.04
CA THR A 428 -34.70 -0.28 -16.10
C THR A 428 -35.54 -1.53 -15.84
N TRP A 429 -36.82 -1.45 -16.17
CA TRP A 429 -37.77 -2.55 -16.10
C TRP A 429 -38.15 -2.99 -17.52
N ASN A 430 -37.88 -4.25 -17.86
CA ASN A 430 -38.31 -4.90 -19.10
C ASN A 430 -39.46 -5.86 -18.79
N ASP A 431 -40.64 -5.29 -18.53
CA ASP A 431 -41.78 -6.02 -17.98
C ASP A 431 -43.12 -5.60 -18.58
N ASN A 432 -43.09 -4.80 -19.66
CA ASN A 432 -44.26 -4.24 -20.32
C ASN A 432 -45.24 -3.52 -19.34
N ASN A 433 -44.71 -2.80 -18.34
CA ASN A 433 -45.48 -2.11 -17.30
C ASN A 433 -46.37 -3.06 -16.46
N ALA A 434 -45.78 -4.17 -16.03
CA ALA A 434 -46.43 -5.14 -15.15
C ALA A 434 -47.06 -4.47 -13.90
N THR A 435 -48.31 -4.83 -13.59
CA THR A 435 -49.06 -4.27 -12.45
C THR A 435 -48.58 -4.78 -11.09
N ASP A 436 -47.79 -5.86 -11.08
CA ASP A 436 -47.20 -6.49 -9.91
C ASP A 436 -45.70 -6.16 -9.75
N ARG A 437 -45.24 -5.08 -10.40
CA ARG A 437 -43.89 -4.53 -10.20
C ARG A 437 -43.72 -4.10 -8.72
N PRO A 438 -42.62 -4.49 -8.05
CA PRO A 438 -42.37 -4.02 -6.69
C PRO A 438 -42.16 -2.51 -6.65
N SER A 439 -42.54 -1.87 -5.55
CA SER A 439 -42.39 -0.42 -5.36
C SER A 439 -40.93 0.03 -5.20
N SER A 440 -40.04 -0.90 -4.84
CA SER A 440 -38.61 -0.63 -4.67
C SER A 440 -37.74 -1.87 -4.95
N ILE A 441 -36.45 -1.63 -5.12
CA ILE A 441 -35.38 -2.65 -5.14
C ILE A 441 -34.24 -2.22 -4.22
N GLN A 442 -33.36 -3.16 -3.87
CA GLN A 442 -32.14 -2.88 -3.11
C GLN A 442 -30.92 -3.11 -4.02
N VAL A 443 -30.13 -2.05 -4.23
CA VAL A 443 -28.88 -2.09 -4.97
C VAL A 443 -27.71 -2.04 -4.00
N GLU A 444 -26.80 -3.01 -4.09
CA GLU A 444 -25.57 -3.07 -3.32
C GLU A 444 -24.40 -2.52 -4.12
N LEU A 445 -23.58 -1.70 -3.47
CA LEU A 445 -22.27 -1.28 -3.94
C LEU A 445 -21.21 -2.22 -3.38
N LEU A 446 -20.42 -2.81 -4.27
CA LEU A 446 -19.30 -3.66 -3.92
C LEU A 446 -18.00 -2.90 -4.14
N GLN A 447 -17.10 -2.94 -3.16
CA GLN A 447 -15.72 -2.45 -3.25
C GLN A 447 -14.78 -3.65 -3.23
N ASN A 448 -14.00 -3.83 -4.29
CA ASN A 448 -13.12 -4.99 -4.49
C ASN A 448 -13.83 -6.34 -4.25
N GLY A 449 -15.11 -6.42 -4.63
CA GLY A 449 -15.95 -7.63 -4.47
C GLY A 449 -16.67 -7.76 -3.13
N ASN A 450 -16.46 -6.87 -2.16
CA ASN A 450 -17.14 -6.88 -0.86
C ASN A 450 -18.27 -5.85 -0.81
N SER A 451 -19.46 -6.22 -0.33
CA SER A 451 -20.58 -5.28 -0.16
C SER A 451 -20.27 -4.26 0.94
N ILE A 452 -20.38 -2.96 0.62
CA ILE A 452 -20.04 -1.86 1.56
C ILE A 452 -21.19 -0.89 1.82
N LYS A 453 -22.15 -0.77 0.89
CA LYS A 453 -23.33 0.08 1.01
C LYS A 453 -24.49 -0.55 0.25
N THR A 454 -25.70 -0.29 0.71
CA THR A 454 -26.94 -0.66 -0.01
C THR A 454 -27.80 0.58 -0.14
N GLN A 455 -28.45 0.76 -1.28
CA GLN A 455 -29.38 1.85 -1.54
C GLN A 455 -30.71 1.30 -2.06
N GLU A 456 -31.80 1.79 -1.46
CA GLU A 456 -33.14 1.55 -1.98
C GLU A 456 -33.40 2.43 -3.21
N VAL A 457 -33.90 1.83 -4.28
CA VAL A 457 -34.20 2.51 -5.55
C VAL A 457 -35.69 2.34 -5.86
N THR A 458 -36.36 3.44 -6.20
CA THR A 458 -37.84 3.49 -6.30
C THR A 458 -38.28 4.28 -7.54
N ALA A 459 -39.58 4.34 -7.80
CA ALA A 459 -40.10 5.26 -8.81
C ALA A 459 -39.90 6.75 -8.45
N VAL A 460 -39.82 7.10 -7.16
CA VAL A 460 -39.70 8.50 -6.70
C VAL A 460 -38.37 9.12 -7.13
N ASN A 461 -37.28 8.36 -7.10
CA ASN A 461 -35.97 8.80 -7.60
C ASN A 461 -35.79 8.53 -9.10
N SER A 462 -36.90 8.34 -9.83
CA SER A 462 -36.90 8.00 -11.26
C SER A 462 -36.05 6.76 -11.58
N TRP A 463 -36.00 5.80 -10.64
CA TRP A 463 -35.19 4.59 -10.74
C TRP A 463 -33.69 4.85 -10.90
N ASN A 464 -33.17 5.96 -10.39
CA ASN A 464 -31.74 6.29 -10.40
C ASN A 464 -31.12 6.14 -9.01
N TYR A 465 -29.84 5.83 -8.96
CA TYR A 465 -29.09 5.76 -7.70
C TYR A 465 -27.66 6.28 -7.88
N THR A 466 -27.14 6.83 -6.78
CA THR A 466 -25.80 7.43 -6.73
C THR A 466 -25.19 7.15 -5.36
N PHE A 467 -24.04 6.50 -5.37
CA PHE A 467 -23.15 6.38 -4.23
C PHE A 467 -22.04 7.43 -4.38
N ALA A 468 -22.15 8.53 -3.64
CA ALA A 468 -21.14 9.58 -3.57
C ALA A 468 -20.10 9.31 -2.49
N ASP A 469 -19.05 10.13 -2.49
CA ASP A 469 -17.98 10.15 -1.49
C ASP A 469 -17.37 8.76 -1.26
N LEU A 470 -17.00 8.10 -2.35
CA LEU A 470 -16.29 6.83 -2.33
C LEU A 470 -14.79 7.09 -2.52
N PRO A 471 -13.89 6.57 -1.67
CA PRO A 471 -12.45 6.72 -1.91
C PRO A 471 -12.06 6.06 -3.24
N ALA A 472 -11.32 6.76 -4.11
CA ALA A 472 -10.88 6.18 -5.38
C ALA A 472 -9.70 5.21 -5.20
N TYR A 473 -8.96 5.35 -4.10
CA TYR A 473 -7.77 4.57 -3.78
C TYR A 473 -7.79 4.14 -2.31
N ASP A 474 -7.15 3.02 -2.01
CA ASP A 474 -6.84 2.62 -0.64
C ASP A 474 -5.71 3.46 -0.04
N ASN A 475 -5.43 3.22 1.25
CA ASN A 475 -4.42 3.96 1.99
C ASN A 475 -2.98 3.69 1.54
N ASP A 476 -2.76 2.65 0.71
CA ASP A 476 -1.46 2.29 0.15
C ASP A 476 -1.31 2.78 -1.31
N GLY A 477 -2.32 3.48 -1.83
CA GLY A 477 -2.34 4.07 -3.16
C GLY A 477 -2.86 3.16 -4.27
N ASN A 478 -3.43 1.99 -3.95
CA ASN A 478 -4.04 1.11 -4.96
C ASN A 478 -5.47 1.55 -5.27
N ALA A 479 -5.87 1.53 -6.54
CA ALA A 479 -7.21 1.94 -6.93
C ALA A 479 -8.29 0.95 -6.45
N TYR A 480 -9.38 1.47 -5.88
CA TYR A 480 -10.56 0.66 -5.58
C TYR A 480 -11.33 0.34 -6.86
N THR A 481 -11.74 -0.91 -7.02
CA THR A 481 -12.69 -1.33 -8.05
C THR A 481 -14.10 -1.35 -7.47
N TYR A 482 -14.99 -0.53 -8.01
CA TYR A 482 -16.40 -0.52 -7.62
C TYR A 482 -17.26 -1.27 -8.64
N THR A 483 -18.20 -2.08 -8.15
CA THR A 483 -19.23 -2.74 -8.95
C THR A 483 -20.57 -2.67 -8.22
N VAL A 484 -21.67 -2.97 -8.91
CA VAL A 484 -23.02 -2.96 -8.32
C VAL A 484 -23.65 -4.34 -8.46
N LYS A 485 -24.54 -4.68 -7.53
CA LYS A 485 -25.33 -5.90 -7.55
C LYS A 485 -26.75 -5.61 -7.09
N GLU A 486 -27.75 -6.20 -7.72
CA GLU A 486 -29.12 -6.16 -7.23
C GLU A 486 -29.38 -7.35 -6.29
N GLN A 487 -30.08 -7.10 -5.19
CA GLN A 487 -30.66 -8.19 -4.40
C GLN A 487 -31.78 -8.90 -5.20
N PRO A 488 -31.96 -10.22 -5.06
CA PRO A 488 -32.96 -10.95 -5.83
C PRO A 488 -34.36 -10.35 -5.73
N VAL A 489 -34.97 -10.03 -6.87
CA VAL A 489 -36.33 -9.52 -6.95
C VAL A 489 -37.27 -10.64 -7.38
N ALA A 490 -38.26 -10.95 -6.56
CA ALA A 490 -39.19 -12.05 -6.82
C ALA A 490 -39.94 -11.87 -8.15
N GLY A 491 -39.93 -12.90 -8.98
CA GLY A 491 -40.57 -12.89 -10.31
C GLY A 491 -39.84 -12.05 -11.35
N TYR A 492 -38.55 -11.75 -11.14
CA TYR A 492 -37.70 -11.03 -12.08
C TYR A 492 -36.30 -11.65 -12.15
N LYS A 493 -35.70 -11.63 -13.35
CA LYS A 493 -34.29 -11.93 -13.59
C LYS A 493 -33.53 -10.61 -13.80
N SER A 494 -32.43 -10.40 -13.07
CA SER A 494 -31.63 -9.18 -13.12
C SER A 494 -30.37 -9.35 -13.99
N GLU A 495 -29.99 -8.28 -14.67
CA GLU A 495 -28.77 -8.16 -15.47
C GLU A 495 -28.08 -6.81 -15.17
N VAL A 496 -26.75 -6.82 -15.01
CA VAL A 496 -25.95 -5.62 -14.69
C VAL A 496 -24.99 -5.33 -15.84
N ASN A 497 -25.05 -4.12 -16.40
CA ASN A 497 -24.12 -3.64 -17.44
C ASN A 497 -23.45 -2.33 -16.98
N GLY A 498 -22.17 -2.41 -16.62
CA GLY A 498 -21.47 -1.34 -15.91
C GLY A 498 -22.11 -1.10 -14.54
N TYR A 499 -22.82 0.02 -14.39
CA TYR A 499 -23.62 0.34 -13.21
C TYR A 499 -25.13 0.37 -13.49
N ASN A 500 -25.59 0.06 -14.70
CA ASN A 500 -27.02 0.03 -14.99
C ASN A 500 -27.58 -1.37 -14.75
N ILE A 501 -28.79 -1.44 -14.18
CA ILE A 501 -29.47 -2.69 -13.81
C ILE A 501 -30.73 -2.80 -14.65
N THR A 502 -30.96 -3.97 -15.26
CA THR A 502 -32.20 -4.28 -15.98
C THR A 502 -32.87 -5.49 -15.36
N ASN A 503 -34.16 -5.38 -15.01
CA ASN A 503 -34.96 -6.53 -14.58
C ASN A 503 -35.97 -6.92 -15.64
N THR A 504 -35.97 -8.21 -15.98
CA THR A 504 -36.92 -8.82 -16.93
C THR A 504 -37.84 -9.78 -16.17
N LYS A 505 -39.15 -9.72 -16.44
CA LYS A 505 -40.17 -10.49 -15.71
C LYS A 505 -39.98 -12.02 -15.88
N ASP A 506 -39.78 -12.75 -14.77
CA ASP A 506 -39.90 -14.22 -14.66
C ASP A 506 -41.27 -14.56 -14.06
N ALA A 507 -42.30 -14.64 -14.90
CA ALA A 507 -43.62 -15.14 -14.52
C ALA A 507 -43.76 -16.61 -14.98
N LYS A 508 -44.51 -17.42 -14.23
CA LYS A 508 -44.59 -18.87 -14.44
C LYS A 508 -46.02 -19.40 -14.47
N THR A 509 -46.21 -20.49 -15.22
CA THR A 509 -47.49 -21.15 -15.45
C THR A 509 -47.35 -22.68 -15.37
N SER A 510 -48.49 -23.39 -15.42
CA SER A 510 -48.56 -24.85 -15.44
C SER A 510 -49.61 -25.31 -16.44
N VAL A 511 -49.40 -26.50 -17.03
CA VAL A 511 -50.32 -27.13 -17.99
C VAL A 511 -50.74 -28.48 -17.43
N SER A 512 -52.04 -28.71 -17.28
CA SER A 512 -52.59 -29.99 -16.82
C SER A 512 -53.69 -30.50 -17.72
N GLY A 513 -53.80 -31.82 -17.83
CA GLY A 513 -54.73 -32.50 -18.71
C GLY A 513 -55.03 -33.94 -18.28
N THR A 514 -56.04 -34.54 -18.92
CA THR A 514 -56.49 -35.91 -18.66
C THR A 514 -56.45 -36.76 -19.92
N LYS A 515 -56.30 -38.08 -19.77
CA LYS A 515 -56.33 -39.05 -20.87
C LYS A 515 -57.56 -39.96 -20.76
N THR A 516 -58.31 -40.05 -21.86
CA THR A 516 -59.52 -40.87 -22.02
C THR A 516 -59.33 -41.94 -23.10
N TRP A 517 -59.88 -43.13 -22.89
CA TRP A 517 -59.88 -44.23 -23.87
C TRP A 517 -61.31 -44.53 -24.35
N ASN A 518 -61.52 -44.51 -25.66
CA ASN A 518 -62.77 -44.80 -26.35
C ASN A 518 -62.62 -46.06 -27.24
N ASP A 519 -62.42 -47.21 -26.60
CA ASP A 519 -62.05 -48.48 -27.23
C ASP A 519 -62.90 -49.66 -26.79
N ASN A 520 -64.01 -49.39 -26.11
CA ASN A 520 -64.91 -50.38 -25.53
C ASN A 520 -64.21 -51.43 -24.64
N ASN A 521 -63.20 -51.00 -23.85
CA ASN A 521 -62.38 -51.84 -22.98
C ASN A 521 -61.63 -52.96 -23.73
N ALA A 522 -60.97 -52.57 -24.82
CA ALA A 522 -60.13 -53.49 -25.58
C ALA A 522 -59.03 -54.14 -24.71
N THR A 523 -58.82 -55.45 -24.87
CA THR A 523 -57.87 -56.24 -24.07
C THR A 523 -56.40 -55.97 -24.41
N ASP A 524 -56.14 -55.26 -25.50
CA ASP A 524 -54.82 -54.87 -26.00
C ASP A 524 -54.49 -53.39 -25.72
N ARG A 525 -55.23 -52.73 -24.81
CA ARG A 525 -54.91 -51.37 -24.36
C ARG A 525 -53.51 -51.33 -23.70
N PRO A 526 -52.62 -50.39 -24.06
CA PRO A 526 -51.32 -50.28 -23.45
C PRO A 526 -51.40 -49.80 -21.99
N SER A 527 -50.43 -50.22 -21.17
CA SER A 527 -50.37 -49.89 -19.74
C SER A 527 -49.95 -48.44 -19.45
N SER A 528 -49.40 -47.74 -20.45
CA SER A 528 -48.98 -46.33 -20.35
C SER A 528 -48.96 -45.65 -21.71
N ILE A 529 -48.95 -44.32 -21.70
CA ILE A 529 -48.68 -43.45 -22.86
C ILE A 529 -47.60 -42.42 -22.49
N GLN A 530 -47.03 -41.74 -23.47
CA GLN A 530 -46.17 -40.58 -23.26
C GLN A 530 -46.84 -39.33 -23.84
N VAL A 531 -46.89 -38.27 -23.05
CA VAL A 531 -47.42 -36.96 -23.45
C VAL A 531 -46.28 -35.96 -23.48
N ASP A 532 -46.09 -35.31 -24.61
CA ASP A 532 -45.13 -34.22 -24.81
C ASP A 532 -45.83 -32.88 -24.56
N LEU A 533 -45.18 -32.00 -23.81
CA LEU A 533 -45.51 -30.58 -23.69
C LEU A 533 -44.67 -29.79 -24.69
N LEU A 534 -45.34 -28.97 -25.49
CA LEU A 534 -44.71 -28.10 -26.48
C LEU A 534 -44.80 -26.63 -26.04
N GLN A 535 -43.71 -25.89 -26.16
CA GLN A 535 -43.62 -24.45 -25.97
C GLN A 535 -43.36 -23.80 -27.33
N ASN A 536 -44.26 -22.94 -27.80
CA ASN A 536 -44.21 -22.32 -29.13
C ASN A 536 -43.96 -23.34 -30.27
N GLY A 537 -44.51 -24.56 -30.14
CA GLY A 537 -44.38 -25.63 -31.13
C GLY A 537 -43.15 -26.54 -30.97
N ASN A 538 -42.24 -26.28 -30.02
CA ASN A 538 -41.09 -27.15 -29.74
C ASN A 538 -41.34 -27.99 -28.49
N VAL A 539 -41.01 -29.29 -28.54
CA VAL A 539 -41.14 -30.18 -27.37
C VAL A 539 -40.13 -29.75 -26.30
N ILE A 540 -40.61 -29.48 -25.08
CA ILE A 540 -39.76 -29.07 -23.95
C ILE A 540 -39.78 -30.04 -22.76
N GLN A 541 -40.83 -30.84 -22.61
CA GLN A 541 -40.95 -31.86 -21.57
C GLN A 541 -41.80 -33.03 -22.08
N THR A 542 -41.55 -34.24 -21.55
CA THR A 542 -42.34 -35.45 -21.84
C THR A 542 -42.72 -36.12 -20.52
N LYS A 543 -43.94 -36.65 -20.41
CA LYS A 543 -44.44 -37.29 -19.19
C LYS A 543 -45.21 -38.57 -19.51
N GLY A 544 -44.87 -39.63 -18.77
CA GLY A 544 -45.59 -40.89 -18.79
C GLY A 544 -46.93 -40.79 -18.05
N VAL A 545 -48.01 -41.26 -18.67
CA VAL A 545 -49.36 -41.28 -18.09
C VAL A 545 -49.85 -42.72 -18.04
N THR A 546 -50.38 -43.14 -16.89
CA THR A 546 -50.72 -44.55 -16.62
C THR A 546 -52.05 -44.65 -15.89
N ALA A 547 -52.56 -45.88 -15.72
CA ALA A 547 -53.74 -46.08 -14.88
C ALA A 547 -53.51 -45.71 -13.40
N ALA A 548 -52.27 -45.80 -12.89
CA ALA A 548 -51.95 -45.54 -11.49
C ALA A 548 -52.11 -44.07 -11.09
N ASN A 549 -52.00 -43.13 -12.03
CA ASN A 549 -52.27 -41.71 -11.81
C ASN A 549 -53.68 -41.30 -12.27
N SER A 550 -54.58 -42.28 -12.39
CA SER A 550 -55.94 -42.11 -12.92
C SER A 550 -55.96 -41.44 -14.30
N TRP A 551 -54.93 -41.69 -15.11
CA TRP A 551 -54.72 -41.09 -16.43
C TRP A 551 -54.67 -39.56 -16.44
N ASN A 552 -54.17 -38.92 -15.37
CA ASN A 552 -53.99 -37.47 -15.28
C ASN A 552 -52.52 -37.07 -15.35
N TYR A 553 -52.24 -35.86 -15.86
CA TYR A 553 -50.89 -35.32 -15.90
C TYR A 553 -50.85 -33.80 -15.75
N THR A 554 -49.74 -33.31 -15.18
CA THR A 554 -49.45 -31.89 -14.96
C THR A 554 -47.97 -31.61 -15.23
N PHE A 555 -47.69 -30.53 -15.95
CA PHE A 555 -46.37 -29.93 -16.15
C PHE A 555 -46.36 -28.58 -15.41
N ALA A 556 -45.47 -28.42 -14.43
CA ALA A 556 -45.38 -27.23 -13.57
C ALA A 556 -44.12 -26.42 -13.88
N ASP A 557 -44.04 -25.21 -13.30
CA ASP A 557 -42.87 -24.32 -13.38
C ASP A 557 -42.46 -23.90 -14.80
N LEU A 558 -43.43 -23.71 -15.69
CA LEU A 558 -43.22 -23.34 -17.09
C LEU A 558 -43.11 -21.81 -17.23
N ALA A 559 -42.15 -21.31 -18.00
CA ALA A 559 -42.00 -19.87 -18.23
C ALA A 559 -43.22 -19.29 -18.96
N GLN A 560 -43.83 -18.23 -18.45
CA GLN A 560 -45.02 -17.64 -19.07
C GLN A 560 -44.68 -16.69 -20.23
N TYR A 561 -43.50 -16.07 -20.23
CA TYR A 561 -43.06 -15.09 -21.23
C TYR A 561 -41.62 -15.35 -21.70
N ASP A 562 -41.33 -15.02 -22.95
CA ASP A 562 -39.98 -15.05 -23.52
C ASP A 562 -39.12 -13.85 -23.06
N MET A 563 -37.85 -13.81 -23.50
CA MET A 563 -36.90 -12.76 -23.09
C MET A 563 -37.31 -11.32 -23.47
N ASN A 564 -38.29 -11.18 -24.37
CA ASN A 564 -38.83 -9.91 -24.84
C ASN A 564 -40.21 -9.60 -24.23
N GLY A 565 -40.70 -10.42 -23.28
CA GLY A 565 -41.99 -10.25 -22.63
C GLY A 565 -43.19 -10.75 -23.44
N VAL A 566 -42.98 -11.55 -24.49
CA VAL A 566 -44.08 -12.15 -25.29
C VAL A 566 -44.51 -13.47 -24.66
N ALA A 567 -45.83 -13.69 -24.50
CA ALA A 567 -46.33 -14.89 -23.84
C ALA A 567 -46.01 -16.17 -24.61
N TYR A 568 -45.49 -17.19 -23.91
CA TYR A 568 -45.29 -18.53 -24.46
C TYR A 568 -46.65 -19.21 -24.66
N THR A 569 -46.85 -19.82 -25.83
CA THR A 569 -48.00 -20.68 -26.12
C THR A 569 -47.66 -22.12 -25.79
N TYR A 570 -48.44 -22.75 -24.91
CA TYR A 570 -48.27 -24.15 -24.54
C TYR A 570 -49.34 -25.03 -25.17
N THR A 571 -48.93 -26.19 -25.70
CA THR A 571 -49.82 -27.24 -26.21
C THR A 571 -49.31 -28.62 -25.79
N VAL A 572 -50.16 -29.63 -25.86
CA VAL A 572 -49.78 -31.01 -25.55
C VAL A 572 -49.96 -31.90 -26.78
N LYS A 573 -49.11 -32.90 -26.89
CA LYS A 573 -49.15 -33.90 -27.96
C LYS A 573 -48.91 -35.27 -27.37
N GLU A 574 -49.76 -36.24 -27.70
CA GLU A 574 -49.48 -37.63 -27.36
C GLU A 574 -48.46 -38.23 -28.34
N GLN A 575 -47.51 -39.00 -27.83
CA GLN A 575 -46.69 -39.86 -28.68
C GLN A 575 -47.53 -41.01 -29.25
N LEU A 576 -47.12 -41.53 -30.41
CA LEU A 576 -47.91 -42.50 -31.17
C LEU A 576 -48.28 -43.73 -30.32
N VAL A 577 -49.58 -44.02 -30.23
CA VAL A 577 -50.12 -45.22 -29.59
C VAL A 577 -50.62 -46.18 -30.67
N ALA A 578 -49.95 -47.31 -30.84
CA ALA A 578 -50.25 -48.27 -31.90
C ALA A 578 -51.70 -48.79 -31.82
N GLY A 579 -52.42 -48.74 -32.94
CA GLY A 579 -53.81 -49.22 -33.07
C GLY A 579 -54.89 -48.24 -32.60
N TYR A 580 -54.53 -46.99 -32.23
CA TYR A 580 -55.45 -46.02 -31.66
C TYR A 580 -55.30 -44.60 -32.24
N LYS A 581 -56.43 -43.91 -32.42
CA LYS A 581 -56.55 -42.44 -32.45
C LYS A 581 -55.83 -41.81 -31.29
N SER A 582 -55.38 -40.58 -31.49
CA SER A 582 -55.32 -39.58 -30.43
C SER A 582 -56.01 -38.30 -30.92
N GLU A 583 -56.87 -37.73 -30.09
CA GLU A 583 -57.50 -36.42 -30.28
C GLU A 583 -57.19 -35.54 -29.07
N VAL A 584 -56.68 -34.33 -29.30
CA VAL A 584 -56.34 -33.37 -28.24
C VAL A 584 -57.36 -32.24 -28.22
N ASN A 585 -58.07 -32.04 -27.11
CA ASN A 585 -58.99 -30.92 -26.91
C ASN A 585 -58.56 -30.11 -25.68
N GLY A 586 -58.05 -28.90 -25.92
CA GLY A 586 -57.31 -28.14 -24.91
C GLY A 586 -56.04 -28.90 -24.51
N TYR A 587 -56.03 -29.42 -23.28
CA TYR A 587 -54.96 -30.30 -22.78
C TYR A 587 -55.44 -31.73 -22.52
N ASN A 588 -56.67 -32.10 -22.85
CA ASN A 588 -57.18 -33.45 -22.66
C ASN A 588 -56.98 -34.30 -23.92
N ILE A 589 -56.64 -35.57 -23.76
CA ILE A 589 -56.29 -36.51 -24.83
C ILE A 589 -57.32 -37.65 -24.86
N THR A 590 -57.81 -38.04 -26.05
CA THR A 590 -58.78 -39.14 -26.23
C THR A 590 -58.40 -40.09 -27.37
N ASN A 591 -58.56 -41.42 -27.19
CA ASN A 591 -58.05 -42.42 -28.13
C ASN A 591 -59.09 -43.49 -28.54
N THR A 592 -59.11 -43.92 -29.82
CA THR A 592 -60.20 -44.71 -30.45
C THR A 592 -59.65 -45.75 -31.45
N LYS A 593 -60.22 -46.95 -31.58
CA LYS A 593 -59.58 -48.11 -32.26
C LYS A 593 -59.97 -48.32 -33.76
N VAL A 594 -59.12 -49.00 -34.55
CA VAL A 594 -59.17 -49.05 -36.05
C VAL A 594 -59.04 -50.46 -36.73
N ALA A 595 -59.07 -50.53 -38.09
CA ALA A 595 -59.34 -51.74 -38.93
C ALA A 595 -58.39 -51.92 -40.18
N LYS A 596 -58.52 -53.01 -40.99
CA LYS A 596 -57.48 -53.50 -41.97
C LYS A 596 -57.95 -53.94 -43.39
N MET A 597 -57.01 -53.94 -44.36
CA MET A 597 -57.10 -54.23 -45.81
C MET A 597 -55.74 -54.69 -46.45
N THR A 598 -55.57 -54.55 -47.79
CA THR A 598 -54.45 -55.05 -48.64
C THR A 598 -54.21 -54.13 -49.87
N VAL A 599 -53.01 -54.13 -50.47
CA VAL A 599 -52.58 -53.34 -51.67
C VAL A 599 -51.73 -54.19 -52.63
N GLU A 600 -51.69 -53.88 -53.94
CA GLU A 600 -50.83 -54.56 -54.97
C GLU A 600 -50.46 -53.64 -56.16
N GLY A 601 -49.49 -54.03 -57.00
CA GLY A 601 -49.06 -53.24 -58.18
C GLY A 601 -48.05 -53.91 -59.13
N THR A 602 -47.67 -53.23 -60.22
CA THR A 602 -46.75 -53.73 -61.27
C THR A 602 -45.63 -52.75 -61.66
N LYS A 603 -44.58 -53.23 -62.32
CA LYS A 603 -43.44 -52.43 -62.79
C LYS A 603 -43.18 -52.61 -64.29
N LYS A 604 -42.84 -51.50 -64.96
CA LYS A 604 -42.60 -51.37 -66.41
C LYS A 604 -41.30 -50.60 -66.66
N TRP A 605 -40.66 -50.83 -67.81
CA TRP A 605 -39.42 -50.17 -68.22
C TRP A 605 -39.61 -49.50 -69.60
N LYS A 606 -39.23 -48.23 -69.74
CA LYS A 606 -39.34 -47.42 -70.96
C LYS A 606 -37.94 -46.95 -71.39
N ASP A 607 -37.14 -47.92 -71.79
CA ASP A 607 -35.67 -47.78 -71.91
C ASP A 607 -35.10 -48.39 -73.20
N GLY A 608 -35.97 -48.81 -74.12
CA GLY A 608 -35.56 -49.41 -75.40
C GLY A 608 -34.84 -50.75 -75.27
N ASN A 609 -35.06 -51.50 -74.18
CA ASN A 609 -34.31 -52.73 -73.84
C ASN A 609 -32.81 -52.47 -73.67
N ALA A 610 -32.47 -51.46 -72.88
CA ALA A 610 -31.10 -51.14 -72.54
C ALA A 610 -30.39 -52.33 -71.88
N THR A 611 -29.14 -52.61 -72.30
CA THR A 611 -28.33 -53.74 -71.81
C THR A 611 -27.79 -53.53 -70.39
N ASP A 612 -27.94 -52.34 -69.83
CA ASP A 612 -27.50 -51.94 -68.49
C ASP A 612 -28.66 -51.83 -67.49
N ARG A 613 -29.81 -52.46 -67.78
CA ARG A 613 -30.94 -52.54 -66.85
C ARG A 613 -30.57 -53.37 -65.61
N PRO A 614 -30.90 -52.91 -64.39
CA PRO A 614 -30.65 -53.68 -63.16
C PRO A 614 -31.49 -54.96 -63.09
N SER A 615 -30.99 -55.98 -62.41
CA SER A 615 -31.65 -57.29 -62.26
C SER A 615 -32.85 -57.29 -61.31
N SER A 616 -32.92 -56.31 -60.40
CA SER A 616 -34.02 -56.11 -59.46
C SER A 616 -34.20 -54.63 -59.12
N ILE A 617 -35.34 -54.30 -58.53
CA ILE A 617 -35.63 -53.01 -57.88
C ILE A 617 -36.22 -53.28 -56.50
N GLN A 618 -36.23 -52.26 -55.64
CA GLN A 618 -36.96 -52.29 -54.38
C GLN A 618 -38.13 -51.31 -54.43
N VAL A 619 -39.33 -51.82 -54.11
CA VAL A 619 -40.56 -51.04 -54.03
C VAL A 619 -41.00 -50.97 -52.57
N ASP A 620 -41.10 -49.75 -52.07
CA ASP A 620 -41.59 -49.43 -50.75
C ASP A 620 -43.09 -49.13 -50.82
N LEU A 621 -43.90 -49.73 -49.95
CA LEU A 621 -45.29 -49.32 -49.69
C LEU A 621 -45.29 -48.23 -48.63
N LEU A 622 -45.92 -47.10 -48.94
CA LEU A 622 -46.01 -45.94 -48.07
C LEU A 622 -47.43 -45.77 -47.57
N GLN A 623 -47.57 -45.66 -46.26
CA GLN A 623 -48.80 -45.33 -45.58
C GLN A 623 -48.73 -43.85 -45.17
N ASN A 624 -49.61 -43.01 -45.73
CA ASN A 624 -49.59 -41.55 -45.57
C ASN A 624 -48.18 -40.94 -45.79
N GLY A 625 -47.42 -41.47 -46.75
CA GLY A 625 -46.08 -41.00 -47.08
C GLY A 625 -44.92 -41.62 -46.30
N ASN A 626 -45.18 -42.56 -45.38
CA ASN A 626 -44.12 -43.27 -44.63
C ASN A 626 -43.98 -44.72 -45.09
N VAL A 627 -42.75 -45.19 -45.35
CA VAL A 627 -42.49 -46.59 -45.74
C VAL A 627 -42.85 -47.55 -44.60
N ILE A 628 -43.74 -48.50 -44.88
CA ILE A 628 -44.20 -49.51 -43.89
C ILE A 628 -43.84 -50.95 -44.28
N GLN A 629 -43.64 -51.23 -45.57
CA GLN A 629 -43.21 -52.53 -46.09
C GLN A 629 -42.36 -52.29 -47.35
N THR A 630 -41.40 -53.17 -47.61
CA THR A 630 -40.54 -53.13 -48.81
C THR A 630 -40.57 -54.50 -49.47
N GLN A 631 -40.73 -54.53 -50.79
CA GLN A 631 -40.65 -55.76 -51.57
C GLN A 631 -39.62 -55.63 -52.69
N GLU A 632 -38.78 -56.65 -52.84
CA GLU A 632 -37.89 -56.77 -54.00
C GLU A 632 -38.69 -57.28 -55.21
N VAL A 633 -38.52 -56.61 -56.34
CA VAL A 633 -39.25 -56.89 -57.58
C VAL A 633 -38.24 -57.21 -58.67
N THR A 634 -38.44 -58.33 -59.36
CA THR A 634 -37.45 -58.91 -60.28
C THR A 634 -38.12 -59.37 -61.57
N ALA A 635 -37.33 -59.83 -62.54
CA ALA A 635 -37.90 -60.51 -63.71
C ALA A 635 -38.61 -61.83 -63.35
N ALA A 636 -38.22 -62.51 -62.27
CA ALA A 636 -38.75 -63.82 -61.89
C ALA A 636 -40.19 -63.77 -61.32
N ASN A 637 -40.63 -62.61 -60.82
CA ASN A 637 -42.01 -62.38 -60.37
C ASN A 637 -42.82 -61.54 -61.37
N ASP A 638 -42.45 -61.60 -62.65
CA ASP A 638 -43.06 -60.84 -63.75
C ASP A 638 -43.11 -59.32 -63.49
N TRP A 639 -42.17 -58.81 -62.69
CA TRP A 639 -42.14 -57.43 -62.21
C TRP A 639 -43.45 -56.99 -61.48
N LYS A 640 -43.99 -57.83 -60.59
CA LYS A 640 -45.21 -57.56 -59.78
C LYS A 640 -44.97 -57.68 -58.27
N TYR A 641 -45.84 -57.07 -57.45
CA TYR A 641 -45.75 -57.02 -55.98
C TYR A 641 -47.13 -56.88 -55.27
N THR A 642 -47.20 -57.33 -54.00
CA THR A 642 -48.44 -57.45 -53.22
C THR A 642 -48.15 -57.31 -51.72
N PHE A 643 -48.92 -56.47 -51.02
CA PHE A 643 -48.72 -56.08 -49.62
C PHE A 643 -50.01 -56.26 -48.79
N THR A 644 -49.99 -57.16 -47.81
CA THR A 644 -51.18 -57.59 -47.05
C THR A 644 -51.22 -57.10 -45.60
N ASN A 645 -52.41 -57.12 -44.98
CA ASN A 645 -52.64 -56.80 -43.56
C ASN A 645 -52.33 -55.34 -43.17
N VAL A 646 -52.64 -54.40 -44.06
CA VAL A 646 -52.38 -52.96 -43.88
C VAL A 646 -53.64 -52.23 -43.42
N GLU A 647 -53.53 -51.30 -42.47
CA GLU A 647 -54.69 -50.64 -41.82
C GLU A 647 -55.46 -49.68 -42.75
N SER A 648 -56.80 -49.71 -42.76
CA SER A 648 -57.59 -48.90 -43.71
C SER A 648 -57.78 -47.45 -43.24
N TYR A 649 -57.68 -47.20 -41.94
CA TYR A 649 -57.89 -45.91 -41.33
C TYR A 649 -56.79 -45.64 -40.34
N ASP A 650 -56.32 -44.41 -40.35
CA ASP A 650 -55.37 -43.93 -39.39
C ASP A 650 -55.99 -43.91 -38.01
N VAL A 651 -55.09 -43.87 -37.03
CA VAL A 651 -54.89 -42.59 -36.37
C VAL A 651 -56.25 -41.96 -36.01
N ASN A 652 -56.58 -40.87 -36.68
CA ASN A 652 -57.80 -40.07 -36.49
C ASN A 652 -59.16 -40.69 -36.84
N GLY A 653 -59.24 -41.88 -37.47
CA GLY A 653 -60.43 -42.38 -38.17
C GLY A 653 -60.54 -41.88 -39.63
N SER A 654 -59.47 -41.26 -40.15
CA SER A 654 -59.33 -40.82 -41.53
C SER A 654 -58.70 -41.93 -42.38
N ALA A 655 -59.09 -42.07 -43.64
CA ALA A 655 -58.59 -43.16 -44.48
C ALA A 655 -57.06 -43.08 -44.68
N TYR A 656 -56.35 -44.19 -44.44
CA TYR A 656 -54.92 -44.28 -44.74
C TYR A 656 -54.74 -44.23 -46.27
N THR A 657 -54.06 -43.20 -46.77
CA THR A 657 -53.68 -43.11 -48.18
C THR A 657 -52.44 -43.96 -48.40
N TYR A 658 -52.58 -45.00 -49.21
CA TYR A 658 -51.46 -45.84 -49.61
C TYR A 658 -50.90 -45.37 -50.94
N THR A 659 -49.58 -45.29 -51.03
CA THR A 659 -48.83 -45.06 -52.28
C THR A 659 -47.64 -46.00 -52.32
N VAL A 660 -47.03 -46.18 -53.49
CA VAL A 660 -45.77 -46.93 -53.62
C VAL A 660 -44.66 -45.98 -54.04
N LYS A 661 -43.42 -46.24 -53.61
CA LYS A 661 -42.23 -45.53 -54.05
C LYS A 661 -41.19 -46.56 -54.50
N GLU A 662 -40.62 -46.35 -55.67
CA GLU A 662 -39.42 -47.09 -56.07
C GLU A 662 -38.18 -46.42 -55.47
N ARG A 663 -37.25 -47.21 -54.94
CA ARG A 663 -35.94 -46.67 -54.55
C ARG A 663 -35.16 -46.20 -55.79
N PRO A 664 -34.31 -45.16 -55.68
CA PRO A 664 -33.63 -44.59 -56.83
C PRO A 664 -32.88 -45.63 -57.67
N VAL A 665 -33.18 -45.66 -58.97
CA VAL A 665 -32.51 -46.52 -59.94
C VAL A 665 -31.57 -45.67 -60.78
N ALA A 666 -30.26 -45.89 -60.65
CA ALA A 666 -29.23 -45.09 -61.31
C ALA A 666 -29.45 -45.00 -62.83
N GLY A 667 -29.48 -43.78 -63.38
CA GLY A 667 -29.68 -43.51 -64.80
C GLY A 667 -31.14 -43.49 -65.27
N TYR A 668 -32.11 -43.70 -64.38
CA TYR A 668 -33.53 -43.75 -64.70
C TYR A 668 -34.34 -42.75 -63.86
N LYS A 669 -35.28 -42.08 -64.50
CA LYS A 669 -36.36 -41.34 -63.85
C LYS A 669 -37.57 -42.25 -63.72
N SER A 670 -38.10 -42.41 -62.52
CA SER A 670 -39.30 -43.21 -62.24
C SER A 670 -40.56 -42.35 -62.27
N GLU A 671 -41.64 -42.89 -62.84
CA GLU A 671 -42.99 -42.32 -62.82
C GLU A 671 -43.96 -43.36 -62.26
N ILE A 672 -44.81 -42.96 -61.31
CA ILE A 672 -45.74 -43.85 -60.60
C ILE A 672 -47.17 -43.44 -60.92
N ASN A 673 -47.96 -44.36 -61.49
CA ASN A 673 -49.36 -44.16 -61.84
C ASN A 673 -50.24 -45.14 -61.05
N GLY A 674 -50.90 -44.65 -60.00
CA GLY A 674 -51.57 -45.51 -59.02
C GLY A 674 -50.54 -46.31 -58.23
N TYR A 675 -50.55 -47.64 -58.38
CA TYR A 675 -49.53 -48.52 -57.81
C TYR A 675 -48.58 -49.10 -58.86
N ASP A 676 -48.67 -48.69 -60.12
CA ASP A 676 -47.77 -49.11 -61.19
C ASP A 676 -46.58 -48.17 -61.35
N ILE A 677 -45.37 -48.71 -61.53
CA ILE A 677 -44.12 -47.95 -61.73
C ILE A 677 -43.66 -48.06 -63.19
N THR A 678 -43.19 -46.97 -63.80
CA THR A 678 -42.59 -46.93 -65.15
C THR A 678 -41.32 -46.08 -65.16
N ASN A 679 -40.19 -46.64 -65.63
CA ASN A 679 -38.92 -45.91 -65.62
C ASN A 679 -38.44 -45.51 -67.02
N THR A 680 -38.04 -44.26 -67.19
CA THR A 680 -37.50 -43.69 -68.43
C THR A 680 -36.05 -43.23 -68.23
N LYS A 681 -35.15 -43.50 -69.16
CA LYS A 681 -33.70 -43.20 -69.02
C LYS A 681 -33.41 -41.68 -69.11
N VAL A 682 -32.44 -41.17 -68.34
CA VAL A 682 -32.13 -39.73 -68.22
C VAL A 682 -30.62 -39.41 -68.35
N GLY A 683 -30.29 -38.11 -68.45
CA GLY A 683 -28.96 -37.58 -68.80
C GLY A 683 -28.04 -37.20 -67.65
N GLN A 684 -26.83 -36.78 -68.02
CA GLN A 684 -25.67 -36.54 -67.15
C GLN A 684 -25.12 -35.10 -67.27
N THR A 685 -24.28 -34.69 -66.32
CA THR A 685 -23.60 -33.38 -66.25
C THR A 685 -22.14 -33.52 -65.77
N THR A 686 -21.43 -32.39 -65.67
CA THR A 686 -20.00 -32.30 -65.33
C THR A 686 -19.72 -31.14 -64.37
N VAL A 687 -18.76 -31.29 -63.47
CA VAL A 687 -18.21 -30.21 -62.62
C VAL A 687 -16.72 -30.07 -62.92
N GLU A 688 -16.31 -28.89 -63.39
CA GLU A 688 -14.91 -28.58 -63.71
C GLU A 688 -14.48 -27.30 -63.00
N GLY A 689 -13.24 -27.28 -62.52
CA GLY A 689 -12.69 -26.16 -61.76
C GLY A 689 -11.17 -26.05 -61.92
N THR A 690 -10.63 -24.89 -61.55
CA THR A 690 -9.20 -24.59 -61.62
C THR A 690 -8.62 -24.26 -60.26
N LYS A 691 -7.35 -24.64 -60.06
CA LYS A 691 -6.57 -24.31 -58.87
C LYS A 691 -5.61 -23.18 -59.18
N THR A 692 -5.71 -22.09 -58.41
CA THR A 692 -4.83 -20.93 -58.47
C THR A 692 -3.99 -20.83 -57.19
N TRP A 693 -2.72 -20.47 -57.34
CA TRP A 693 -1.79 -20.21 -56.25
C TRP A 693 -1.44 -18.72 -56.19
N LYS A 694 -1.70 -18.07 -55.05
CA LYS A 694 -1.30 -16.69 -54.73
C LYS A 694 -0.14 -16.72 -53.74
N ASP A 695 1.03 -17.13 -54.22
CA ASP A 695 2.18 -17.46 -53.37
C ASP A 695 3.52 -16.93 -53.89
N GLY A 696 3.50 -16.09 -54.93
CA GLY A 696 4.69 -15.52 -55.54
C GLY A 696 5.61 -16.54 -56.24
N ASN A 697 5.08 -17.67 -56.72
CA ASN A 697 5.86 -18.80 -57.26
C ASN A 697 6.84 -19.38 -56.23
N ALA A 698 6.32 -19.69 -55.05
CA ALA A 698 7.07 -20.30 -53.96
C ALA A 698 7.73 -21.64 -54.39
N THR A 699 9.02 -21.81 -54.09
CA THR A 699 9.80 -23.02 -54.39
C THR A 699 9.40 -24.24 -53.56
N ASN A 700 8.62 -24.05 -52.50
CA ASN A 700 8.16 -25.09 -51.58
C ASN A 700 6.66 -25.41 -51.73
N ARG A 701 6.06 -25.11 -52.88
CA ARG A 701 4.67 -25.46 -53.18
C ARG A 701 4.51 -26.99 -53.25
N PRO A 702 3.45 -27.58 -52.66
CA PRO A 702 3.20 -29.02 -52.80
C PRO A 702 2.95 -29.38 -54.27
N THR A 703 3.41 -30.56 -54.68
CA THR A 703 3.35 -31.02 -56.07
C THR A 703 1.95 -31.45 -56.49
N THR A 704 1.12 -31.89 -55.54
CA THR A 704 -0.29 -32.25 -55.74
C THR A 704 -1.16 -31.74 -54.59
N ILE A 705 -2.47 -31.60 -54.84
CA ILE A 705 -3.53 -31.35 -53.85
C ILE A 705 -4.67 -32.35 -54.08
N LYS A 706 -5.57 -32.49 -53.11
CA LYS A 706 -6.80 -33.29 -53.26
C LYS A 706 -8.04 -32.40 -53.17
N VAL A 707 -8.92 -32.54 -54.16
CA VAL A 707 -10.19 -31.82 -54.24
C VAL A 707 -11.34 -32.82 -54.14
N ASP A 708 -12.21 -32.59 -53.17
CA ASP A 708 -13.43 -33.37 -52.92
C ASP A 708 -14.62 -32.73 -53.65
N LEU A 709 -15.40 -33.54 -54.38
CA LEU A 709 -16.70 -33.18 -54.94
C LEU A 709 -17.79 -33.51 -53.92
N ILE A 710 -18.62 -32.52 -53.63
CA ILE A 710 -19.70 -32.60 -52.66
C ILE A 710 -21.03 -32.50 -53.40
N GLN A 711 -21.91 -33.49 -53.26
CA GLN A 711 -23.27 -33.49 -53.78
C GLN A 711 -24.24 -33.33 -52.60
N ASN A 712 -25.04 -32.26 -52.59
CA ASN A 712 -26.02 -31.96 -51.52
C ASN A 712 -25.44 -32.09 -50.08
N GLY A 713 -24.18 -31.66 -49.89
CA GLY A 713 -23.49 -31.67 -48.59
C GLY A 713 -22.73 -32.95 -48.23
N GLN A 714 -22.73 -33.98 -49.08
CA GLN A 714 -21.92 -35.20 -48.88
C GLN A 714 -20.80 -35.34 -49.91
N VAL A 715 -19.61 -35.78 -49.47
CA VAL A 715 -18.48 -36.06 -50.39
C VAL A 715 -18.80 -37.31 -51.20
N VAL A 716 -18.81 -37.18 -52.53
CA VAL A 716 -19.16 -38.26 -53.47
C VAL A 716 -18.01 -38.68 -54.38
N ALA A 717 -16.98 -37.84 -54.53
CA ALA A 717 -15.75 -38.18 -55.25
C ALA A 717 -14.58 -37.32 -54.77
N THR A 718 -13.34 -37.76 -55.00
CA THR A 718 -12.11 -37.00 -54.73
C THR A 718 -11.17 -37.13 -55.92
N GLN A 719 -10.57 -36.02 -56.35
CA GLN A 719 -9.58 -36.00 -57.43
C GLN A 719 -8.26 -35.36 -56.96
N GLU A 720 -7.14 -35.99 -57.33
CA GLU A 720 -5.81 -35.42 -57.14
C GLU A 720 -5.46 -34.47 -58.29
N VAL A 721 -5.00 -33.27 -57.97
CA VAL A 721 -4.76 -32.18 -58.91
C VAL A 721 -3.31 -31.74 -58.78
N SER A 722 -2.62 -31.55 -59.90
CA SER A 722 -1.19 -31.25 -59.91
C SER A 722 -0.83 -30.32 -61.07
N GLU A 723 0.44 -29.91 -61.13
CA GLU A 723 0.97 -29.20 -62.28
C GLU A 723 0.84 -30.02 -63.59
N ALA A 724 0.97 -31.34 -63.53
CA ALA A 724 0.80 -32.22 -64.68
C ALA A 724 -0.63 -32.20 -65.24
N THR A 725 -1.64 -31.89 -64.42
CA THR A 725 -3.03 -31.67 -64.86
C THR A 725 -3.30 -30.22 -65.25
N GLY A 726 -2.26 -29.38 -65.30
CA GLY A 726 -2.38 -27.94 -65.52
C GLY A 726 -3.11 -27.22 -64.39
N TRP A 727 -3.12 -27.79 -63.18
CA TRP A 727 -3.91 -27.34 -62.03
C TRP A 727 -5.41 -27.27 -62.33
N LYS A 728 -5.92 -28.19 -63.15
CA LYS A 728 -7.35 -28.34 -63.46
C LYS A 728 -7.87 -29.69 -63.00
N TYR A 729 -9.15 -29.73 -62.69
CA TYR A 729 -9.85 -30.96 -62.29
C TYR A 729 -11.27 -30.97 -62.86
N GLY A 730 -11.83 -32.16 -62.99
CA GLY A 730 -13.09 -32.36 -63.69
C GLY A 730 -13.73 -33.69 -63.33
N PHE A 731 -14.92 -33.61 -62.74
CA PHE A 731 -15.78 -34.75 -62.44
C PHE A 731 -16.86 -34.86 -63.52
N LYS A 732 -17.11 -36.08 -64.00
CA LYS A 732 -17.96 -36.36 -65.16
C LYS A 732 -19.00 -37.42 -64.84
N ASP A 733 -19.93 -37.62 -65.78
CA ASP A 733 -21.01 -38.60 -65.68
C ASP A 733 -21.90 -38.41 -64.43
N LEU A 734 -21.95 -37.17 -63.92
CA LEU A 734 -22.70 -36.82 -62.72
C LEU A 734 -24.19 -36.75 -63.04
N ALA A 735 -25.04 -37.26 -62.15
CA ALA A 735 -26.49 -37.12 -62.35
C ALA A 735 -26.87 -35.63 -62.30
N ALA A 736 -27.57 -35.13 -63.32
CA ALA A 736 -27.99 -33.74 -63.35
C ALA A 736 -29.18 -33.46 -62.42
N TYR A 737 -30.01 -34.49 -62.18
CA TYR A 737 -31.23 -34.41 -61.40
C TYR A 737 -31.38 -35.61 -60.47
N ASP A 738 -31.96 -35.38 -59.30
CA ASP A 738 -32.39 -36.44 -58.39
C ASP A 738 -33.57 -37.24 -58.96
N ALA A 739 -33.97 -38.29 -58.24
CA ALA A 739 -35.05 -39.19 -58.66
C ALA A 739 -36.40 -38.46 -58.81
N GLU A 740 -36.57 -37.34 -58.12
CA GLU A 740 -37.74 -36.47 -58.14
C GLU A 740 -37.68 -35.38 -59.24
N GLY A 741 -36.56 -35.27 -59.96
CA GLY A 741 -36.36 -34.32 -61.06
C GLY A 741 -35.82 -32.94 -60.62
N ASN A 742 -35.39 -32.78 -59.36
CA ASN A 742 -34.73 -31.56 -58.90
C ASN A 742 -33.25 -31.60 -59.22
N ALA A 743 -32.65 -30.47 -59.58
CA ALA A 743 -31.23 -30.43 -59.92
C ALA A 743 -30.35 -30.75 -58.70
N TYR A 744 -29.37 -31.64 -58.86
CA TYR A 744 -28.37 -31.86 -57.82
C TYR A 744 -27.49 -30.62 -57.68
N LYS A 745 -27.29 -30.15 -56.44
CA LYS A 745 -26.31 -29.09 -56.15
C LYS A 745 -24.95 -29.75 -55.91
N TYR A 746 -23.96 -29.37 -56.73
CA TYR A 746 -22.58 -29.77 -56.56
C TYR A 746 -21.75 -28.61 -56.01
N GLU A 747 -20.80 -28.92 -55.14
CA GLU A 747 -19.82 -28.00 -54.55
C GLU A 747 -18.45 -28.70 -54.50
N VAL A 748 -17.38 -27.95 -54.35
CA VAL A 748 -16.01 -28.48 -54.29
C VAL A 748 -15.32 -28.00 -53.03
N LYS A 749 -14.45 -28.84 -52.46
CA LYS A 749 -13.67 -28.50 -51.28
C LYS A 749 -12.25 -29.02 -51.42
N GLU A 750 -11.26 -28.20 -51.09
CA GLU A 750 -9.87 -28.66 -50.99
C GLU A 750 -9.62 -29.27 -49.60
N GLN A 751 -8.85 -30.36 -49.56
CA GLN A 751 -8.28 -30.84 -48.30
C GLN A 751 -7.19 -29.87 -47.79
N PRO A 752 -7.00 -29.73 -46.46
CA PRO A 752 -6.04 -28.78 -45.91
C PRO A 752 -4.64 -28.93 -46.52
N VAL A 753 -4.03 -27.79 -46.88
CA VAL A 753 -2.69 -27.73 -47.46
C VAL A 753 -1.77 -26.94 -46.51
N ASP A 754 -0.74 -27.60 -45.99
CA ASP A 754 0.19 -27.01 -45.00
C ASP A 754 0.85 -25.73 -45.51
N GLY A 755 0.76 -24.66 -44.71
CA GLY A 755 1.33 -23.34 -45.02
C GLY A 755 0.50 -22.50 -46.00
N TYR A 756 -0.76 -22.87 -46.26
CA TYR A 756 -1.67 -22.15 -47.15
C TYR A 756 -3.08 -21.99 -46.58
N LYS A 757 -3.68 -20.83 -46.84
CA LYS A 757 -5.08 -20.51 -46.58
C LYS A 757 -5.88 -20.62 -47.87
N THR A 758 -6.85 -21.53 -47.89
CA THR A 758 -7.75 -21.80 -49.04
C THR A 758 -8.95 -20.86 -49.08
N GLU A 759 -9.36 -20.48 -50.29
CA GLU A 759 -10.63 -19.81 -50.62
C GLU A 759 -11.26 -20.49 -51.85
N VAL A 760 -12.56 -20.77 -51.83
CA VAL A 760 -13.29 -21.41 -52.95
C VAL A 760 -14.34 -20.45 -53.49
N ASN A 761 -14.26 -20.12 -54.78
CA ASN A 761 -15.18 -19.22 -55.47
C ASN A 761 -15.81 -19.95 -56.66
N GLY A 762 -17.08 -20.37 -56.51
CA GLY A 762 -17.73 -21.28 -57.46
C GLY A 762 -17.10 -22.66 -57.38
N TYR A 763 -16.41 -23.09 -58.46
CA TYR A 763 -15.59 -24.30 -58.47
C TYR A 763 -14.09 -24.01 -58.56
N ASP A 764 -13.67 -22.74 -58.58
CA ASP A 764 -12.26 -22.39 -58.59
C ASP A 764 -11.73 -22.25 -57.17
N ILE A 765 -10.51 -22.74 -56.95
CA ILE A 765 -9.87 -22.83 -55.64
C ILE A 765 -8.63 -21.94 -55.66
N THR A 766 -8.47 -21.07 -54.68
CA THR A 766 -7.28 -20.21 -54.50
C THR A 766 -6.58 -20.55 -53.20
N ASN A 767 -5.27 -20.84 -53.23
CA ASN A 767 -4.44 -20.89 -52.01
C ASN A 767 -3.55 -19.67 -51.89
N THR A 768 -3.57 -19.04 -50.73
CA THR A 768 -2.69 -17.92 -50.36
C THR A 768 -1.70 -18.38 -49.28
N LYS A 769 -0.42 -18.06 -49.43
CA LYS A 769 0.65 -18.55 -48.54
C LYS A 769 0.53 -17.96 -47.13
N ASP A 770 0.36 -18.83 -46.13
CA ASP A 770 0.31 -18.52 -44.70
C ASP A 770 1.69 -18.81 -44.08
N ALA A 771 2.63 -17.89 -44.27
CA ALA A 771 3.99 -18.08 -43.81
C ALA A 771 4.15 -17.66 -42.34
N LYS A 772 4.69 -18.56 -41.52
CA LYS A 772 5.13 -18.29 -40.15
C LYS A 772 6.65 -18.13 -40.12
N THR A 773 7.13 -17.27 -39.23
CA THR A 773 8.55 -17.02 -38.99
C THR A 773 8.86 -17.17 -37.50
N SER A 774 10.15 -17.16 -37.15
CA SER A 774 10.63 -17.09 -35.78
C SER A 774 11.69 -16.01 -35.65
N VAL A 775 11.79 -15.43 -34.46
CA VAL A 775 12.84 -14.47 -34.10
C VAL A 775 13.64 -15.08 -32.97
N SER A 776 14.90 -15.39 -33.24
CA SER A 776 15.85 -15.85 -32.23
C SER A 776 17.00 -14.87 -32.11
N GLY A 777 17.51 -14.76 -30.89
CA GLY A 777 18.61 -13.87 -30.55
C GLY A 777 19.40 -14.42 -29.37
N THR A 778 20.64 -13.96 -29.27
CA THR A 778 21.53 -14.30 -28.16
C THR A 778 21.82 -13.06 -27.34
N LYS A 779 22.02 -13.26 -26.03
CA LYS A 779 22.48 -12.26 -25.10
C LYS A 779 23.96 -12.48 -24.80
N THR A 780 24.77 -11.49 -25.15
CA THR A 780 26.20 -11.44 -24.85
C THR A 780 26.47 -10.46 -23.73
N TRP A 781 27.35 -10.84 -22.80
CA TRP A 781 27.85 -9.97 -21.75
C TRP A 781 29.32 -9.62 -22.05
N ASN A 782 29.59 -8.34 -22.27
CA ASN A 782 30.93 -7.77 -22.43
C ASN A 782 31.34 -7.04 -21.14
N ASP A 783 31.67 -7.82 -20.12
CA ASP A 783 31.81 -7.34 -18.74
C ASP A 783 32.98 -7.97 -17.98
N ASN A 784 33.81 -8.74 -18.69
CA ASN A 784 34.94 -9.48 -18.14
C ASN A 784 34.55 -10.43 -16.97
N ASN A 785 33.39 -11.08 -17.06
CA ASN A 785 32.84 -11.98 -16.02
C ASN A 785 32.66 -11.29 -14.66
N ALA A 786 32.03 -10.13 -14.68
CA ALA A 786 31.74 -9.38 -13.47
C ALA A 786 30.86 -10.18 -12.48
N THR A 787 31.18 -10.10 -11.18
CA THR A 787 30.48 -10.84 -10.10
C THR A 787 29.10 -10.26 -9.77
N ASP A 788 28.80 -9.05 -10.24
CA ASP A 788 27.54 -8.32 -10.06
C ASP A 788 26.62 -8.41 -11.28
N ARG A 789 26.89 -9.33 -12.21
CA ARG A 789 26.00 -9.60 -13.35
C ARG A 789 24.63 -10.08 -12.85
N PRO A 790 23.51 -9.51 -13.34
CA PRO A 790 22.18 -9.96 -12.97
C PRO A 790 21.93 -11.41 -13.43
N SER A 791 21.11 -12.14 -12.68
CA SER A 791 20.78 -13.55 -12.96
C SER A 791 19.85 -13.74 -14.18
N SER A 792 19.10 -12.69 -14.54
CA SER A 792 18.22 -12.67 -15.70
C SER A 792 18.06 -11.27 -16.31
N ILE A 793 17.54 -11.22 -17.53
CA ILE A 793 17.07 -10.01 -18.23
C ILE A 793 15.69 -10.27 -18.83
N GLN A 794 14.97 -9.21 -19.22
CA GLN A 794 13.73 -9.32 -19.98
C GLN A 794 13.89 -8.74 -21.39
N VAL A 795 13.48 -9.51 -22.39
CA VAL A 795 13.52 -9.13 -23.80
C VAL A 795 12.11 -9.09 -24.35
N ASP A 796 11.68 -7.93 -24.83
CA ASP A 796 10.41 -7.71 -25.50
C ASP A 796 10.57 -7.94 -27.01
N LEU A 797 9.61 -8.65 -27.63
CA LEU A 797 9.44 -8.77 -29.06
C LEU A 797 8.39 -7.76 -29.54
N LEU A 798 8.77 -6.95 -30.52
CA LEU A 798 7.91 -5.92 -31.11
C LEU A 798 7.52 -6.32 -32.53
N GLN A 799 6.24 -6.24 -32.85
CA GLN A 799 5.68 -6.39 -34.20
C GLN A 799 5.23 -5.01 -34.68
N ASN A 800 5.83 -4.50 -35.76
CA ASN A 800 5.58 -3.15 -36.29
C ASN A 800 5.66 -2.04 -35.22
N GLY A 801 6.57 -2.18 -34.25
CA GLY A 801 6.79 -1.23 -33.16
C GLY A 801 5.91 -1.42 -31.91
N ASN A 802 4.98 -2.37 -31.90
CA ASN A 802 4.15 -2.70 -30.73
C ASN A 802 4.67 -3.95 -30.04
N VAL A 803 4.78 -3.94 -28.70
CA VAL A 803 5.18 -5.12 -27.91
C VAL A 803 4.08 -6.18 -28.00
N ILE A 804 4.45 -7.40 -28.40
CA ILE A 804 3.52 -8.53 -28.54
C ILE A 804 3.85 -9.73 -27.65
N GLN A 805 5.13 -9.89 -27.25
CA GLN A 805 5.59 -10.94 -26.34
C GLN A 805 6.80 -10.44 -25.53
N THR A 806 7.02 -11.00 -24.34
CA THR A 806 8.19 -10.74 -23.50
C THR A 806 8.75 -12.06 -23.01
N GLN A 807 10.07 -12.26 -23.08
CA GLN A 807 10.75 -13.46 -22.61
C GLN A 807 11.83 -13.13 -21.59
N GLU A 808 11.89 -13.92 -20.51
CA GLU A 808 13.01 -13.88 -19.56
C GLU A 808 14.19 -14.69 -20.09
N VAL A 809 15.39 -14.12 -20.03
CA VAL A 809 16.63 -14.73 -20.54
C VAL A 809 17.62 -14.88 -19.40
N THR A 810 18.17 -16.08 -19.21
CA THR A 810 18.98 -16.43 -18.03
C THR A 810 20.21 -17.24 -18.42
N ALA A 811 21.12 -17.48 -17.47
CA ALA A 811 22.21 -18.42 -17.71
C ALA A 811 21.72 -19.85 -18.00
N ALA A 812 20.57 -20.26 -17.45
CA ALA A 812 20.04 -21.62 -17.59
C ALA A 812 19.60 -21.95 -19.03
N ASN A 813 19.17 -20.94 -19.81
CA ASN A 813 18.86 -21.11 -21.23
C ASN A 813 20.05 -20.77 -22.15
N GLY A 814 21.26 -20.70 -21.59
CA GLY A 814 22.47 -20.36 -22.31
C GLY A 814 22.49 -18.92 -22.82
N TRP A 815 21.73 -18.01 -22.19
CA TRP A 815 21.52 -16.63 -22.63
C TRP A 815 20.92 -16.53 -24.04
N ASN A 816 20.04 -17.45 -24.42
CA ASN A 816 19.37 -17.46 -25.72
C ASN A 816 17.86 -17.27 -25.55
N TYR A 817 17.22 -16.63 -26.53
CA TYR A 817 15.78 -16.52 -26.61
C TYR A 817 15.28 -16.81 -28.02
N THR A 818 14.04 -17.28 -28.11
CA THR A 818 13.42 -17.63 -29.39
C THR A 818 11.92 -17.47 -29.26
N PHE A 819 11.38 -16.62 -30.13
CA PHE A 819 9.95 -16.41 -30.33
C PHE A 819 9.55 -17.18 -31.60
N VAL A 820 8.64 -18.14 -31.47
CA VAL A 820 8.19 -19.03 -32.57
C VAL A 820 6.76 -18.71 -32.98
N ASP A 821 6.32 -19.28 -34.11
CA ASP A 821 4.94 -19.16 -34.62
C ASP A 821 4.47 -17.71 -34.91
N LEU A 822 5.39 -16.83 -35.31
CA LEU A 822 5.10 -15.43 -35.61
C LEU A 822 4.55 -15.31 -37.04
N ALA A 823 3.48 -14.55 -37.26
CA ALA A 823 2.97 -14.32 -38.62
C ALA A 823 3.99 -13.55 -39.47
N GLN A 824 4.36 -14.04 -40.64
CA GLN A 824 5.31 -13.32 -41.51
C GLN A 824 4.65 -12.17 -42.28
N TYR A 825 3.34 -12.28 -42.56
CA TYR A 825 2.57 -11.31 -43.33
C TYR A 825 1.25 -10.97 -42.64
N ASP A 826 0.76 -9.76 -42.84
CA ASP A 826 -0.57 -9.32 -42.40
C ASP A 826 -1.69 -9.88 -43.31
N ALA A 827 -2.95 -9.58 -42.96
CA ALA A 827 -4.12 -10.06 -43.69
C ALA A 827 -4.19 -9.63 -45.17
N ASN A 828 -3.37 -8.65 -45.58
CA ASN A 828 -3.28 -8.15 -46.95
C ASN A 828 -2.01 -8.63 -47.68
N GLY A 829 -1.18 -9.47 -47.04
CA GLY A 829 0.07 -9.99 -47.60
C GLY A 829 1.27 -9.06 -47.43
N VAL A 830 1.21 -8.03 -46.58
CA VAL A 830 2.34 -7.14 -46.27
C VAL A 830 3.18 -7.73 -45.14
N ALA A 831 4.51 -7.76 -45.30
CA ALA A 831 5.38 -8.39 -44.32
C ALA A 831 5.39 -7.65 -42.96
N TYR A 832 5.24 -8.37 -41.86
CA TYR A 832 5.45 -7.82 -40.52
C TYR A 832 6.95 -7.55 -40.28
N THR A 833 7.27 -6.39 -39.69
CA THR A 833 8.62 -6.09 -39.22
C THR A 833 8.73 -6.46 -37.75
N TYR A 834 9.65 -7.37 -37.43
CA TYR A 834 9.95 -7.74 -36.05
C TYR A 834 11.23 -7.08 -35.57
N THR A 835 11.22 -6.57 -34.34
CA THR A 835 12.41 -6.08 -33.63
C THR A 835 12.36 -6.57 -32.19
N VAL A 836 13.51 -6.55 -31.50
CA VAL A 836 13.59 -6.93 -30.09
C VAL A 836 14.13 -5.75 -29.28
N LYS A 837 13.65 -5.61 -28.05
CA LYS A 837 14.08 -4.55 -27.13
C LYS A 837 14.34 -5.16 -25.76
N GLU A 838 15.53 -4.94 -25.24
CA GLU A 838 15.84 -5.29 -23.86
C GLU A 838 15.25 -4.24 -22.90
N LYS A 839 14.68 -4.71 -21.78
CA LYS A 839 14.37 -3.81 -20.65
C LYS A 839 15.66 -3.37 -19.97
N PRO A 840 15.77 -2.09 -19.55
CA PRO A 840 17.05 -1.55 -19.10
C PRO A 840 17.71 -2.34 -17.97
N VAL A 841 19.03 -2.52 -18.09
CA VAL A 841 19.84 -3.29 -17.14
C VAL A 841 20.84 -2.33 -16.46
N ALA A 842 20.70 -2.15 -15.15
CA ALA A 842 21.52 -1.21 -14.37
C ALA A 842 23.03 -1.53 -14.47
N GLY A 843 23.85 -0.50 -14.74
CA GLY A 843 25.31 -0.63 -14.88
C GLY A 843 25.81 -1.13 -16.24
N TYR A 844 24.90 -1.34 -17.21
CA TYR A 844 25.24 -1.85 -18.54
C TYR A 844 24.67 -0.97 -19.65
N LYS A 845 25.48 -0.73 -20.68
CA LYS A 845 25.02 -0.15 -21.95
C LYS A 845 24.63 -1.30 -22.88
N SER A 846 23.37 -1.31 -23.30
CA SER A 846 22.85 -2.30 -24.25
C SER A 846 23.04 -1.83 -25.69
N GLU A 847 23.52 -2.73 -26.54
CA GLU A 847 23.65 -2.53 -27.97
C GLU A 847 22.96 -3.69 -28.70
N LEU A 848 22.14 -3.35 -29.69
CA LEU A 848 21.38 -4.33 -30.46
C LEU A 848 22.01 -4.47 -31.85
N ASN A 849 22.38 -5.70 -32.23
CA ASN A 849 22.85 -6.02 -33.58
C ASN A 849 21.95 -7.12 -34.18
N GLY A 850 21.02 -6.71 -35.04
CA GLY A 850 19.94 -7.57 -35.50
C GLY A 850 19.01 -7.93 -34.33
N TYR A 851 18.95 -9.21 -33.98
CA TYR A 851 18.25 -9.71 -32.80
C TYR A 851 19.19 -10.09 -31.65
N ASN A 852 20.50 -9.89 -31.76
CA ASN A 852 21.42 -10.19 -30.67
C ASN A 852 21.62 -8.94 -29.80
N ILE A 853 21.57 -9.14 -28.49
CA ILE A 853 21.77 -8.08 -27.51
C ILE A 853 23.15 -8.25 -26.90
N THR A 854 23.95 -7.18 -26.90
CA THR A 854 25.22 -7.12 -26.17
C THR A 854 25.10 -6.11 -25.04
N ASN A 855 25.34 -6.53 -23.80
CA ASN A 855 25.52 -5.60 -22.69
C ASN A 855 27.00 -5.41 -22.41
N THR A 856 27.45 -4.17 -22.58
CA THR A 856 28.80 -3.76 -22.19
C THR A 856 28.73 -3.09 -20.83
N LYS A 857 29.51 -3.60 -19.86
CA LYS A 857 29.55 -3.02 -18.52
C LYS A 857 30.11 -1.59 -18.61
N VAL A 858 29.39 -0.63 -18.08
CA VAL A 858 29.83 0.77 -18.15
C VAL A 858 30.88 1.00 -17.06
N ALA A 859 31.97 1.69 -17.43
CA ALA A 859 33.01 2.04 -16.48
C ALA A 859 32.46 3.03 -15.44
N LYS A 860 32.69 2.74 -14.15
CA LYS A 860 32.43 3.69 -13.06
C LYS A 860 33.36 4.88 -13.19
N MET A 861 32.84 6.07 -12.92
CA MET A 861 33.63 7.30 -12.95
C MET A 861 34.01 7.76 -11.54
N THR A 862 35.01 8.65 -11.49
CA THR A 862 35.47 9.34 -10.30
C THR A 862 35.32 10.84 -10.51
N VAL A 863 34.73 11.55 -9.55
CA VAL A 863 34.76 13.01 -9.50
C VAL A 863 35.79 13.41 -8.45
N GLU A 864 36.86 14.08 -8.88
CA GLU A 864 37.89 14.60 -7.99
C GLU A 864 38.00 16.11 -8.13
N GLY A 865 38.32 16.77 -7.03
CA GLY A 865 38.44 18.22 -6.97
C GLY A 865 39.40 18.68 -5.87
N THR A 866 39.84 19.92 -5.99
CA THR A 866 40.73 20.57 -5.04
C THR A 866 40.08 21.82 -4.45
N LYS A 867 40.45 22.14 -3.21
CA LYS A 867 40.04 23.35 -2.53
C LYS A 867 41.21 24.32 -2.44
N THR A 868 41.02 25.51 -2.99
CA THR A 868 41.97 26.62 -2.96
C THR A 868 41.44 27.77 -2.10
N TRP A 869 42.34 28.43 -1.38
CA TRP A 869 42.05 29.59 -0.54
C TRP A 869 42.79 30.83 -1.06
N LYS A 870 42.05 31.91 -1.31
CA LYS A 870 42.54 33.26 -1.67
C LYS A 870 42.28 34.22 -0.51
N ASP A 871 43.16 34.16 0.49
CA ASP A 871 42.95 34.82 1.78
C ASP A 871 44.24 35.30 2.46
N GLY A 872 45.36 35.31 1.74
CA GLY A 872 46.65 35.72 2.29
C GLY A 872 47.19 34.85 3.43
N ASN A 873 46.77 33.58 3.54
CA ASN A 873 47.04 32.71 4.69
C ASN A 873 46.46 33.23 6.01
N ALA A 874 45.19 33.62 5.97
CA ALA A 874 44.47 34.11 7.13
C ALA A 874 44.48 33.11 8.30
N SER A 875 44.73 33.59 9.52
CA SER A 875 44.82 32.79 10.74
C SER A 875 43.47 32.23 11.22
N ASP A 876 42.36 32.77 10.70
CA ASP A 876 40.98 32.38 11.01
C ASP A 876 40.39 31.40 9.97
N ARG A 877 41.21 30.85 9.06
CA ARG A 877 40.78 29.85 8.08
C ARG A 877 40.26 28.58 8.81
N PRO A 878 39.10 28.03 8.42
CA PRO A 878 38.61 26.79 9.01
C PRO A 878 39.52 25.60 8.68
N THR A 879 39.54 24.60 9.56
CA THR A 879 40.36 23.38 9.40
C THR A 879 39.71 22.30 8.53
N MET A 880 38.41 22.46 8.24
CA MET A 880 37.57 21.57 7.45
C MET A 880 36.51 22.38 6.71
N ILE A 881 36.14 21.94 5.50
CA ILE A 881 34.90 22.34 4.80
C ILE A 881 34.08 21.09 4.46
N LYS A 882 32.81 21.27 4.11
CA LYS A 882 31.97 20.19 3.57
C LYS A 882 31.67 20.45 2.09
N VAL A 883 31.87 19.41 1.29
CA VAL A 883 31.59 19.43 -0.15
C VAL A 883 30.55 18.36 -0.46
N ASP A 884 29.45 18.79 -1.08
CA ASP A 884 28.42 17.90 -1.60
C ASP A 884 28.73 17.54 -3.06
N LEU A 885 28.54 16.27 -3.42
CA LEU A 885 28.44 15.82 -4.80
C LEU A 885 26.96 15.76 -5.18
N LEU A 886 26.61 16.46 -6.25
CA LEU A 886 25.28 16.48 -6.82
C LEU A 886 25.26 15.63 -8.09
N GLN A 887 24.22 14.80 -8.23
CA GLN A 887 23.90 14.05 -9.44
C GLN A 887 22.56 14.57 -9.97
N ASN A 888 22.56 15.13 -11.19
CA ASN A 888 21.40 15.80 -11.80
C ASN A 888 20.73 16.83 -10.87
N GLY A 889 21.53 17.59 -10.11
CA GLY A 889 21.06 18.60 -9.17
C GLY A 889 20.62 18.10 -7.79
N ASN A 890 20.68 16.79 -7.52
CA ASN A 890 20.38 16.22 -6.19
C ASN A 890 21.66 15.83 -5.45
N VAL A 891 21.78 16.17 -4.17
CA VAL A 891 22.92 15.76 -3.34
C VAL A 891 22.88 14.25 -3.13
N ILE A 892 23.94 13.54 -3.53
CA ILE A 892 24.05 12.08 -3.40
C ILE A 892 25.14 11.63 -2.41
N LYS A 893 26.15 12.47 -2.16
CA LYS A 893 27.22 12.24 -1.18
C LYS A 893 27.71 13.58 -0.63
N THR A 894 28.20 13.57 0.61
CA THR A 894 28.88 14.71 1.24
C THR A 894 30.22 14.23 1.77
N GLN A 895 31.29 14.98 1.54
CA GLN A 895 32.63 14.67 2.04
C GLN A 895 33.18 15.83 2.86
N ASP A 896 33.73 15.50 4.03
CA ASP A 896 34.55 16.43 4.82
C ASP A 896 35.92 16.58 4.14
N VAL A 897 36.29 17.80 3.78
CA VAL A 897 37.58 18.12 3.13
C VAL A 897 38.43 18.87 4.14
N LEU A 898 39.49 18.22 4.61
CA LEU A 898 40.34 18.72 5.68
C LEU A 898 41.68 19.26 5.15
N ALA A 899 42.28 20.17 5.90
CA ALA A 899 43.64 20.64 5.63
C ALA A 899 44.67 19.49 5.62
N VAL A 900 44.49 18.48 6.49
CA VAL A 900 45.44 17.36 6.65
C VAL A 900 45.51 16.42 5.43
N ILE A 901 44.47 16.40 4.59
CA ILE A 901 44.45 15.66 3.32
C ILE A 901 44.85 16.54 2.14
N GLY A 902 45.45 17.70 2.40
CA GLY A 902 45.92 18.63 1.38
C GLY A 902 44.80 19.33 0.61
N TRP A 903 43.62 19.49 1.22
CA TRP A 903 42.46 20.15 0.59
C TRP A 903 42.02 19.50 -0.73
N LYS A 904 42.07 18.16 -0.80
CA LYS A 904 41.61 17.38 -1.95
C LYS A 904 40.45 16.47 -1.56
N TYR A 905 39.57 16.17 -2.51
CA TYR A 905 38.47 15.24 -2.31
C TYR A 905 38.23 14.41 -3.57
N ILE A 906 37.73 13.18 -3.37
CA ILE A 906 37.52 12.19 -4.42
C ILE A 906 36.23 11.44 -4.10
N PHE A 907 35.26 11.52 -5.00
CA PHE A 907 34.07 10.69 -5.01
C PHE A 907 34.25 9.58 -6.05
N ALA A 908 34.50 8.37 -5.57
CA ALA A 908 34.67 7.19 -6.41
C ALA A 908 33.37 6.37 -6.57
N ASP A 909 33.42 5.42 -7.50
CA ASP A 909 32.35 4.47 -7.81
C ASP A 909 31.02 5.13 -8.23
N LEU A 910 31.10 6.16 -9.06
CA LEU A 910 29.92 6.88 -9.55
C LEU A 910 29.44 6.27 -10.88
N GLU A 911 28.13 6.07 -11.00
CA GLU A 911 27.52 5.56 -12.22
C GLU A 911 27.53 6.65 -13.30
N ALA A 912 27.94 6.31 -14.52
CA ALA A 912 28.07 7.30 -15.58
C ALA A 912 26.74 7.67 -16.26
N TYR A 913 25.76 6.76 -16.20
CA TYR A 913 24.47 6.89 -16.89
C TYR A 913 23.34 6.37 -15.99
N ASP A 914 22.16 6.94 -16.16
CA ASP A 914 20.95 6.52 -15.46
C ASP A 914 20.38 5.21 -16.00
N ALA A 915 19.30 4.74 -15.37
CA ALA A 915 18.61 3.51 -15.74
C ALA A 915 18.05 3.52 -17.18
N ASN A 916 18.03 4.66 -17.88
CA ASN A 916 17.58 4.78 -19.27
C ASN A 916 18.75 5.01 -20.26
N GLY A 917 20.00 4.98 -19.77
CA GLY A 917 21.19 5.23 -20.59
C GLY A 917 21.48 6.70 -20.85
N VAL A 918 20.89 7.64 -20.09
CA VAL A 918 21.18 9.07 -20.16
C VAL A 918 22.34 9.41 -19.22
N ALA A 919 23.33 10.16 -19.68
CA ALA A 919 24.51 10.49 -18.87
C ALA A 919 24.13 11.32 -17.64
N TYR A 920 24.61 10.91 -16.46
CA TYR A 920 24.47 11.69 -15.24
C TYR A 920 25.32 12.96 -15.33
N GLN A 921 24.73 14.10 -15.00
CA GLN A 921 25.45 15.35 -14.77
C GLN A 921 25.91 15.39 -13.31
N TYR A 922 27.23 15.51 -13.11
CA TYR A 922 27.82 15.65 -11.78
C TYR A 922 28.29 17.08 -11.55
N GLU A 923 28.00 17.60 -10.37
CA GLU A 923 28.41 18.93 -9.92
C GLU A 923 28.85 18.85 -8.46
N VAL A 924 29.65 19.81 -8.01
CA VAL A 924 30.06 19.92 -6.60
C VAL A 924 29.53 21.21 -6.01
N LYS A 925 29.21 21.20 -4.72
CA LYS A 925 28.77 22.39 -3.99
C LYS A 925 29.44 22.46 -2.63
N GLU A 926 30.02 23.61 -2.31
CA GLU A 926 30.53 23.88 -0.97
C GLU A 926 29.41 24.36 -0.05
N HIS A 927 29.44 23.91 1.20
CA HIS A 927 28.63 24.51 2.25
C HIS A 927 29.10 25.94 2.55
N LEU A 928 28.20 26.81 3.03
CA LEU A 928 28.54 28.21 3.31
C LEU A 928 29.72 28.30 4.30
N VAL A 929 30.78 29.01 3.91
CA VAL A 929 31.92 29.30 4.77
C VAL A 929 31.88 30.76 5.17
N ALA A 930 31.58 31.02 6.45
CA ALA A 930 31.41 32.38 6.97
C ALA A 930 32.66 33.26 6.71
N GLY A 931 32.44 34.46 6.17
CA GLY A 931 33.52 35.42 5.82
C GLY A 931 34.21 35.16 4.48
N TYR A 932 33.76 34.16 3.72
CA TYR A 932 34.31 33.82 2.40
C TYR A 932 33.22 33.78 1.33
N LYS A 933 33.59 34.17 0.12
CA LYS A 933 32.80 33.96 -1.09
C LYS A 933 33.39 32.79 -1.86
N SER A 934 32.57 31.79 -2.17
CA SER A 934 32.97 30.59 -2.91
C SER A 934 32.71 30.72 -4.41
N GLU A 935 33.64 30.20 -5.21
CA GLU A 935 33.54 30.07 -6.66
C GLU A 935 33.95 28.66 -7.07
N ILE A 936 33.20 28.03 -7.97
CA ILE A 936 33.42 26.63 -8.40
C ILE A 936 33.74 26.64 -9.89
N SER A 937 34.85 26.00 -10.27
CA SER A 937 35.27 25.85 -11.66
C SER A 937 35.51 24.36 -11.97
N GLY A 938 34.61 23.75 -12.73
CA GLY A 938 34.55 22.29 -12.85
C GLY A 938 34.24 21.66 -11.49
N TYR A 939 35.21 20.96 -10.90
CA TYR A 939 35.11 20.40 -9.55
C TYR A 939 36.07 21.07 -8.56
N ASP A 940 36.82 22.09 -8.98
CA ASP A 940 37.69 22.82 -8.06
C ASP A 940 36.92 23.96 -7.40
N ILE A 941 37.12 24.13 -6.10
CA ILE A 941 36.44 25.14 -5.30
C ILE A 941 37.49 26.16 -4.86
N THR A 942 37.21 27.45 -5.06
CA THR A 942 38.04 28.55 -4.57
C THR A 942 37.25 29.39 -3.57
N ASN A 943 37.79 29.61 -2.37
CA ASN A 943 37.23 30.60 -1.43
C ASN A 943 38.08 31.86 -1.41
N THR A 944 37.42 33.01 -1.60
CA THR A 944 38.02 34.34 -1.49
C THR A 944 37.47 35.04 -0.24
N LYS A 945 38.35 35.60 0.59
CA LYS A 945 37.94 36.29 1.83
C LYS A 945 37.23 37.62 1.52
N VAL A 946 36.16 37.92 2.23
CA VAL A 946 35.32 39.11 1.98
C VAL A 946 34.91 39.82 3.28
N GLY A 947 34.64 41.13 3.18
CA GLY A 947 34.17 41.95 4.29
C GLY A 947 34.09 43.44 3.92
N GLN A 948 33.45 44.23 4.77
CA GLN A 948 33.35 45.69 4.66
C GLN A 948 34.07 46.38 5.83
N THR A 949 34.54 47.60 5.62
CA THR A 949 35.16 48.46 6.62
C THR A 949 34.67 49.90 6.47
N THR A 950 35.00 50.73 7.45
CA THR A 950 34.57 52.14 7.53
C THR A 950 35.79 53.00 7.84
N VAL A 951 35.92 54.15 7.16
CA VAL A 951 36.96 55.14 7.46
C VAL A 951 36.29 56.39 8.01
N GLU A 952 36.56 56.71 9.26
CA GLU A 952 35.99 57.86 9.96
C GLU A 952 37.10 58.78 10.46
N GLY A 953 36.85 60.09 10.42
CA GLY A 953 37.83 61.09 10.79
C GLY A 953 37.21 62.43 11.20
N THR A 954 37.99 63.22 11.91
CA THR A 954 37.62 64.55 12.42
C THR A 954 38.55 65.62 11.84
N LYS A 955 38.00 66.82 11.64
CA LYS A 955 38.75 68.00 11.20
C LYS A 955 38.89 69.00 12.35
N THR A 956 40.14 69.36 12.63
CA THR A 956 40.51 70.34 13.68
C THR A 956 41.17 71.59 13.07
N TRP A 957 40.86 72.75 13.63
CA TRP A 957 41.46 74.04 13.24
C TRP A 957 42.28 74.63 14.39
N LYS A 958 43.57 74.91 14.15
CA LYS A 958 44.49 75.61 15.04
C LYS A 958 44.77 77.03 14.52
N ASP A 959 43.78 77.91 14.66
CA ASP A 959 43.83 79.26 14.07
C ASP A 959 43.31 80.38 14.98
N GLY A 960 43.09 80.09 16.26
CA GLY A 960 42.62 81.07 17.24
C GLY A 960 41.20 81.59 16.98
N ASN A 961 40.34 80.79 16.35
CA ASN A 961 38.98 81.19 15.91
C ASN A 961 39.00 82.37 14.94
N ALA A 962 39.83 82.25 13.90
CA ALA A 962 39.90 83.23 12.82
C ALA A 962 38.53 83.47 12.17
N THR A 963 38.14 84.74 12.00
CA THR A 963 36.87 85.15 11.37
C THR A 963 36.80 84.90 9.86
N ASN A 964 37.93 84.57 9.24
CA ASN A 964 38.07 84.31 7.80
C ASN A 964 38.32 82.83 7.47
N ARG A 965 37.95 81.90 8.36
CA ARG A 965 38.02 80.46 8.12
C ARG A 965 37.05 80.04 6.99
N PRO A 966 37.43 79.13 6.08
CA PRO A 966 36.51 78.60 5.08
C PRO A 966 35.33 77.87 5.73
N THR A 967 34.16 77.96 5.12
CA THR A 967 32.93 77.33 5.62
C THR A 967 32.90 75.82 5.38
N THR A 968 33.62 75.34 4.36
CA THR A 968 33.77 73.92 4.01
C THR A 968 35.19 73.62 3.51
N ILE A 969 35.60 72.36 3.61
CA ILE A 969 36.83 71.79 3.01
C ILE A 969 36.46 70.52 2.24
N LYS A 970 37.37 70.01 1.40
CA LYS A 970 37.22 68.71 0.75
C LYS A 970 38.30 67.73 1.23
N VAL A 971 37.85 66.55 1.63
CA VAL A 971 38.70 65.43 2.07
C VAL A 971 38.55 64.29 1.08
N ASP A 972 39.66 63.88 0.47
CA ASP A 972 39.75 62.75 -0.43
C ASP A 972 40.04 61.47 0.37
N LEU A 973 39.31 60.38 0.09
CA LEU A 973 39.62 59.03 0.53
C LEU A 973 40.48 58.34 -0.54
N LEU A 974 41.61 57.77 -0.12
CA LEU A 974 42.51 57.01 -0.96
C LEU A 974 42.41 55.53 -0.63
N GLN A 975 42.23 54.69 -1.64
CA GLN A 975 42.36 53.24 -1.56
C GLN A 975 43.64 52.83 -2.30
N ASN A 976 44.58 52.20 -1.59
CA ASN A 976 45.91 51.84 -2.09
C ASN A 976 46.62 53.01 -2.82
N GLY A 977 46.50 54.22 -2.28
CA GLY A 977 47.13 55.43 -2.81
C GLY A 977 46.40 56.12 -3.98
N LYS A 978 45.24 55.62 -4.41
CA LYS A 978 44.40 56.26 -5.45
C LYS A 978 43.15 56.87 -4.82
N VAL A 979 42.83 58.11 -5.18
CA VAL A 979 41.57 58.75 -4.74
C VAL A 979 40.37 57.98 -5.31
N ILE A 980 39.48 57.53 -4.43
CA ILE A 980 38.27 56.78 -4.80
C ILE A 980 36.98 57.52 -4.42
N ASP A 981 37.04 58.44 -3.47
CA ASP A 981 35.90 59.27 -3.06
C ASP A 981 36.37 60.60 -2.47
N THR A 982 35.51 61.62 -2.48
CA THR A 982 35.78 62.95 -1.91
C THR A 982 34.56 63.44 -1.15
N LYS A 983 34.73 63.81 0.12
CA LYS A 983 33.66 64.34 0.96
C LYS A 983 33.89 65.80 1.31
N GLU A 984 32.81 66.59 1.23
CA GLU A 984 32.82 67.97 1.70
C GLU A 984 32.52 67.98 3.21
N VAL A 985 33.39 68.63 3.98
CA VAL A 985 33.34 68.66 5.45
C VAL A 985 33.15 70.10 5.89
N SER A 986 32.18 70.33 6.77
CA SER A 986 31.75 71.68 7.17
C SER A 986 31.48 71.78 8.66
N ALA A 987 31.31 73.01 9.14
CA ALA A 987 30.88 73.27 10.51
C ALA A 987 29.49 72.69 10.84
N ALA A 988 28.58 72.62 9.85
CA ALA A 988 27.25 72.04 10.05
C ALA A 988 27.30 70.52 10.32
N GLY A 989 28.32 69.84 9.80
CA GLY A 989 28.60 68.42 10.10
C GLY A 989 29.53 68.21 11.30
N GLU A 990 29.64 69.20 12.20
CA GLU A 990 30.56 69.21 13.34
C GLU A 990 32.03 68.94 12.97
N TRP A 991 32.43 69.24 11.72
CA TRP A 991 33.76 68.90 11.21
C TRP A 991 34.10 67.40 11.26
N LYS A 992 33.12 66.51 11.17
CA LYS A 992 33.32 65.04 11.11
C LYS A 992 33.01 64.51 9.72
N TYR A 993 33.65 63.41 9.36
CA TYR A 993 33.36 62.69 8.13
C TYR A 993 33.53 61.18 8.30
N ALA A 994 32.79 60.44 7.48
CA ALA A 994 32.79 58.99 7.43
C ALA A 994 32.60 58.55 5.98
N PHE A 995 33.39 57.56 5.58
CA PHE A 995 33.25 56.80 4.34
C PHE A 995 32.85 55.38 4.73
N THR A 996 31.62 55.00 4.41
CA THR A 996 31.01 53.71 4.75
C THR A 996 31.05 52.75 3.57
N ASP A 997 30.78 51.47 3.83
CA ASP A 997 30.64 50.43 2.80
C ASP A 997 31.90 50.19 1.96
N LEU A 998 33.07 50.46 2.54
CA LEU A 998 34.36 50.26 1.88
C LEU A 998 34.70 48.76 1.87
N ALA A 999 35.12 48.23 0.73
CA ALA A 999 35.59 46.84 0.67
C ALA A 999 36.83 46.67 1.57
N ALA A 1000 36.83 45.69 2.46
CA ALA A 1000 38.01 45.42 3.29
C ALA A 1000 39.10 44.67 2.52
N TYR A 1001 38.74 43.94 1.46
CA TYR A 1001 39.64 43.10 0.67
C TYR A 1001 39.42 43.28 -0.84
N ASP A 1002 40.50 43.13 -1.63
CA ASP A 1002 40.46 43.15 -3.10
C ASP A 1002 39.89 41.84 -3.70
N ALA A 1003 39.79 41.78 -5.02
CA ALA A 1003 39.27 40.60 -5.73
C ALA A 1003 40.15 39.35 -5.56
N GLU A 1004 41.39 39.53 -5.12
CA GLU A 1004 42.38 38.50 -4.83
C GLU A 1004 42.43 38.14 -3.33
N GLY A 1005 41.66 38.80 -2.47
CA GLY A 1005 41.57 38.55 -1.03
C GLY A 1005 42.64 39.27 -0.18
N ASN A 1006 43.38 40.23 -0.72
CA ASN A 1006 44.33 41.06 0.04
C ASN A 1006 43.62 42.26 0.67
N ALA A 1007 44.04 42.67 1.88
CA ALA A 1007 43.42 43.81 2.55
C ALA A 1007 43.67 45.15 1.81
N TYR A 1008 42.62 45.94 1.60
CA TYR A 1008 42.76 47.31 1.09
C TYR A 1008 43.36 48.23 2.15
N LYS A 1009 44.36 49.03 1.78
CA LYS A 1009 44.89 50.11 2.63
C LYS A 1009 44.13 51.40 2.33
N TYR A 1010 43.52 51.99 3.36
CA TYR A 1010 42.83 53.28 3.26
C TYR A 1010 43.61 54.41 3.93
N GLU A 1011 43.62 55.58 3.30
CA GLU A 1011 44.26 56.82 3.76
C GLU A 1011 43.38 58.03 3.40
N VAL A 1012 43.54 59.17 4.08
CA VAL A 1012 42.79 60.40 3.78
C VAL A 1012 43.73 61.56 3.47
N LYS A 1013 43.29 62.48 2.61
CA LYS A 1013 44.05 63.68 2.22
C LYS A 1013 43.12 64.88 2.10
N GLU A 1014 43.49 66.01 2.71
CA GLU A 1014 42.79 67.27 2.48
C GLU A 1014 43.24 67.92 1.17
N GLN A 1015 42.30 68.51 0.44
CA GLN A 1015 42.65 69.43 -0.66
C GLN A 1015 43.22 70.74 -0.10
N PRO A 1016 44.14 71.42 -0.81
CA PRO A 1016 44.81 72.62 -0.30
C PRO A 1016 43.82 73.70 0.18
N VAL A 1017 44.05 74.24 1.37
CA VAL A 1017 43.27 75.34 1.95
C VAL A 1017 44.15 76.58 2.04
N ASP A 1018 43.77 77.64 1.33
CA ASP A 1018 44.51 78.90 1.28
C ASP A 1018 44.78 79.49 2.67
N GLY A 1019 46.05 79.80 2.95
CA GLY A 1019 46.46 80.38 4.23
C GLY A 1019 46.60 79.39 5.39
N TYR A 1020 46.50 78.09 5.13
CA TYR A 1020 46.64 77.03 6.14
C TYR A 1020 47.66 75.97 5.72
N LYS A 1021 48.33 75.37 6.72
CA LYS A 1021 49.15 74.17 6.59
C LYS A 1021 48.40 72.97 7.18
N THR A 1022 48.25 71.92 6.39
CA THR A 1022 47.54 70.67 6.76
C THR A 1022 48.48 69.61 7.33
N GLU A 1023 48.02 68.90 8.35
CA GLU A 1023 48.66 67.70 8.91
C GLU A 1023 47.60 66.60 9.10
N VAL A 1024 47.93 65.34 8.76
CA VAL A 1024 47.01 64.18 8.84
C VAL A 1024 47.60 63.13 9.78
N ASN A 1025 46.86 62.73 10.82
CA ASN A 1025 47.24 61.69 11.78
C ASN A 1025 46.18 60.59 11.80
N GLY A 1026 46.52 59.41 11.26
CA GLY A 1026 45.54 58.36 10.99
C GLY A 1026 44.52 58.86 9.96
N PHE A 1027 43.28 59.08 10.40
CA PHE A 1027 42.22 59.67 9.59
C PHE A 1027 41.78 61.06 10.06
N ASP A 1028 42.42 61.66 11.06
CA ASP A 1028 42.11 63.00 11.54
C ASP A 1028 42.98 64.06 10.87
N ILE A 1029 42.40 65.21 10.53
CA ILE A 1029 43.08 66.29 9.80
C ILE A 1029 43.15 67.54 10.69
N THR A 1030 44.31 68.19 10.75
CA THR A 1030 44.50 69.47 11.47
C THR A 1030 45.01 70.55 10.52
N ASN A 1031 44.35 71.71 10.49
CA ASN A 1031 44.84 72.91 9.78
C ASN A 1031 45.37 73.97 10.73
N THR A 1032 46.58 74.46 10.46
CA THR A 1032 47.23 75.54 11.21
C THR A 1032 47.40 76.77 10.34
N LYS A 1033 46.94 77.93 10.80
CA LYS A 1033 46.97 79.18 10.02
C LYS A 1033 48.40 79.71 9.87
N VAL A 1034 48.78 80.11 8.66
CA VAL A 1034 50.08 80.75 8.38
C VAL A 1034 49.91 82.25 8.10
N ALA A 1035 51.02 82.99 8.15
CA ALA A 1035 51.04 84.41 7.81
C ALA A 1035 51.06 84.63 6.28
N GLN A 1036 50.73 85.85 5.86
CA GLN A 1036 50.85 86.32 4.48
C GLN A 1036 51.54 87.69 4.45
N THR A 1037 52.27 87.97 3.37
CA THR A 1037 53.05 89.18 3.15
C THR A 1037 52.75 89.81 1.79
N THR A 1038 53.28 91.01 1.58
CA THR A 1038 53.27 91.76 0.32
C THR A 1038 54.70 92.19 -0.02
N VAL A 1039 54.96 92.42 -1.32
CA VAL A 1039 56.20 93.05 -1.82
C VAL A 1039 55.81 94.11 -2.83
N GLU A 1040 56.23 95.36 -2.63
CA GLU A 1040 55.93 96.48 -3.53
C GLU A 1040 57.19 97.22 -3.98
N GLY A 1041 57.12 97.85 -5.17
CA GLY A 1041 58.24 98.58 -5.75
C GLY A 1041 57.81 99.57 -6.83
N THR A 1042 58.76 100.42 -7.25
CA THR A 1042 58.55 101.41 -8.31
C THR A 1042 59.77 101.48 -9.22
N LYS A 1043 59.58 101.48 -10.53
CA LYS A 1043 60.67 101.65 -11.49
C LYS A 1043 60.94 103.14 -11.75
N THR A 1044 62.12 103.61 -11.38
CA THR A 1044 62.60 104.97 -11.69
C THR A 1044 63.54 104.97 -12.89
N TRP A 1045 63.44 105.99 -13.74
CA TRP A 1045 64.30 106.22 -14.90
C TRP A 1045 65.30 107.35 -14.63
N LYS A 1046 66.51 107.26 -15.20
CA LYS A 1046 67.61 108.24 -15.03
C LYS A 1046 68.30 108.52 -16.37
N ASP A 1047 67.50 108.93 -17.34
CA ASP A 1047 67.88 109.08 -18.76
C ASP A 1047 67.58 110.48 -19.33
N GLY A 1048 67.25 111.46 -18.49
CA GLY A 1048 67.01 112.85 -18.92
C GLY A 1048 65.72 113.06 -19.74
N ASN A 1049 64.71 112.20 -19.61
CA ASN A 1049 63.44 112.27 -20.37
C ASN A 1049 63.59 112.06 -21.89
N ALA A 1050 64.40 111.08 -22.26
CA ALA A 1050 64.49 110.60 -23.64
C ALA A 1050 63.14 110.08 -24.16
N THR A 1051 62.79 110.39 -25.41
CA THR A 1051 61.49 110.09 -26.04
C THR A 1051 61.34 108.65 -26.55
N ASN A 1052 62.38 107.82 -26.41
CA ASN A 1052 62.46 106.45 -26.93
C ASN A 1052 62.35 105.36 -25.84
N ARG A 1053 61.61 105.62 -24.75
CA ARG A 1053 61.38 104.62 -23.69
C ARG A 1053 60.43 103.50 -24.13
N PRO A 1054 60.60 102.27 -23.64
CA PRO A 1054 59.60 101.22 -23.82
C PRO A 1054 58.30 101.61 -23.10
N THR A 1055 57.15 101.27 -23.69
CA THR A 1055 55.81 101.60 -23.16
C THR A 1055 55.41 100.72 -21.96
N THR A 1056 56.04 99.56 -21.83
CA THR A 1056 55.83 98.57 -20.75
C THR A 1056 57.15 97.89 -20.39
N ILE A 1057 57.31 97.50 -19.11
CA ILE A 1057 58.34 96.56 -18.65
C ILE A 1057 57.70 95.40 -17.89
N LYS A 1058 58.43 94.30 -17.74
CA LYS A 1058 58.07 93.19 -16.84
C LYS A 1058 58.98 93.18 -15.63
N VAL A 1059 58.40 92.97 -14.46
CA VAL A 1059 59.13 92.77 -13.21
C VAL A 1059 58.76 91.41 -12.66
N ASP A 1060 59.78 90.58 -12.46
CA ASP A 1060 59.64 89.26 -11.86
C ASP A 1060 59.92 89.34 -10.35
N LEU A 1061 59.06 88.72 -9.54
CA LEU A 1061 59.35 88.41 -8.15
C LEU A 1061 60.02 87.03 -8.09
N LEU A 1062 61.18 86.96 -7.46
CA LEU A 1062 61.91 85.71 -7.28
C LEU A 1062 61.90 85.28 -5.81
N GLN A 1063 61.63 84.00 -5.57
CA GLN A 1063 61.85 83.36 -4.27
C GLN A 1063 62.94 82.30 -4.46
N ASN A 1064 64.04 82.41 -3.70
CA ASN A 1064 65.21 81.52 -3.78
C ASN A 1064 65.78 81.34 -5.21
N GLY A 1065 65.78 82.41 -6.01
CA GLY A 1065 66.36 82.41 -7.36
C GLY A 1065 65.48 81.79 -8.46
N LYS A 1066 64.22 81.45 -8.19
CA LYS A 1066 63.21 81.12 -9.20
C LYS A 1066 62.14 82.20 -9.25
N VAL A 1067 61.64 82.51 -10.45
CA VAL A 1067 60.50 83.43 -10.66
C VAL A 1067 59.23 82.75 -10.13
N VAL A 1068 58.53 83.42 -9.22
CA VAL A 1068 57.29 82.94 -8.59
C VAL A 1068 56.05 83.77 -8.97
N ASP A 1069 56.23 85.01 -9.41
CA ASP A 1069 55.18 85.83 -10.05
C ASP A 1069 55.81 86.90 -10.95
N THR A 1070 55.08 87.42 -11.94
CA THR A 1070 55.54 88.46 -12.88
C THR A 1070 54.45 89.51 -13.05
N LYS A 1071 54.82 90.81 -12.96
CA LYS A 1071 53.91 91.93 -13.22
C LYS A 1071 54.37 92.77 -14.40
N GLU A 1072 53.43 93.14 -15.26
CA GLU A 1072 53.64 94.18 -16.27
C GLU A 1072 53.42 95.56 -15.66
N VAL A 1073 54.37 96.45 -15.92
CA VAL A 1073 54.44 97.79 -15.33
C VAL A 1073 54.53 98.80 -16.46
N THR A 1074 53.66 99.80 -16.43
CA THR A 1074 53.50 100.77 -17.54
C THR A 1074 53.53 102.20 -17.02
N ALA A 1075 53.58 103.17 -17.94
CA ALA A 1075 53.39 104.57 -17.58
C ALA A 1075 52.04 104.84 -16.90
N ALA A 1076 50.98 104.09 -17.23
CA ALA A 1076 49.65 104.25 -16.64
C ALA A 1076 49.59 103.83 -15.16
N THR A 1077 50.47 102.93 -14.72
CA THR A 1077 50.59 102.54 -13.30
C THR A 1077 51.57 103.43 -12.54
N GLU A 1078 51.96 104.57 -13.11
CA GLU A 1078 53.05 105.43 -12.62
C GLU A 1078 54.36 104.66 -12.39
N TRP A 1079 54.57 103.57 -13.13
CA TRP A 1079 55.67 102.63 -12.95
C TRP A 1079 55.75 101.92 -11.58
N LYS A 1080 54.63 101.84 -10.83
CA LYS A 1080 54.52 101.10 -9.56
C LYS A 1080 54.00 99.68 -9.77
N TYR A 1081 54.38 98.76 -8.88
CA TYR A 1081 53.91 97.37 -8.86
C TYR A 1081 53.86 96.79 -7.44
N THR A 1082 52.88 95.92 -7.19
CA THR A 1082 52.70 95.23 -5.90
C THR A 1082 52.38 93.76 -6.14
N PHE A 1083 53.02 92.89 -5.37
CA PHE A 1083 52.75 91.46 -5.26
C PHE A 1083 52.08 91.20 -3.91
N GLU A 1084 50.88 90.61 -3.91
CA GLU A 1084 50.07 90.39 -2.69
C GLU A 1084 49.82 88.90 -2.43
N LYS A 1085 49.45 88.56 -1.18
CA LYS A 1085 49.14 87.19 -0.72
C LYS A 1085 50.31 86.21 -0.84
N LEU A 1086 51.53 86.69 -0.64
CA LEU A 1086 52.71 85.85 -0.62
C LEU A 1086 52.75 85.07 0.71
N GLN A 1087 53.03 83.76 0.67
CA GLN A 1087 53.35 83.02 1.89
C GLN A 1087 54.70 83.50 2.42
N ALA A 1088 54.75 83.87 3.70
CA ALA A 1088 55.98 84.30 4.38
C ALA A 1088 57.00 83.16 4.49
#